data_AF-A0A376EJG6-F1
#
_entry.id   AF-A0A376EJG6-F1
#
_cell.length_a   1.000
_cell.length_b   1.000
_cell.length_c   1.000
_cell.angle_alpha   90.00
_cell.angle_beta   90.00
_cell.angle_gamma   90.00
#
_symmetry.space_group_name_H-M   'P 1'
#
loop_
_entity.id
_entity.type
_entity.pdbx_description
1 polymer ?
#
loop_
_entity_poly.entity_id
_entity_poly.type
_entity_poly.pdbx_seq_one_letter_code
_entity_poly.pdbx_strand_id
1 'polypeptide(L)'
;MKYLRLSGLEPLIITPESNFINVGERTNVAGSKKFLRLIKEEKFSEALDIARNQVDGGAQILDVNFDDGLIDGKASMIKFLNLIASEPDIARIPVMIDSSKWEILEAGLQVAQGKCVVNSISLKGGEEEFIKQAKAVKRYGAAVIVMAFDEEGQADNYDRRLEISKRSYDILVNQVGFPAEDIIFDLNIFPVATGMDEHRRNAIDFIEATRWVRQNLPYASVSGGVSNVSFSFRGNDTVREAMHSVFLYHAIQAGMNIGIVNPAMLEVYDEINKELLELVEDVILDKREDATERLLDYSEKNKSVKKEIVEELEWRTRPLQERITHSLVKGIDRFIEEDVEEARQIAEKPLHVIEINLMTGMGVVGDLFGSGKMFLPQVVKSARVMKKAVAYLQPFIEAQKDGSRPANGKILMATVKGDVHDIGKNIVSVVLGCNNYEIVDLGVMVPAEKIIQAAIDHKVDVIGLSGLITPSLDEMVYIASELERQNLNFPLLIGGATTSKAHTAVKIDLKYKNAVVHVNDASRAVNVVSSLLGDRNKEYVSELKDEYSDFREKFLNRQVDKDYVSIEEARKSHFSIDWENEEIFTPNNLGVTVLEDQDLNELLPFIDWSPFFRSWDLHGKYPGILEDEVVGVQAKELFKDAQVILKRILDEKLLKAKAIFGIFKANSNETDDILIFNENNEEQARFLTLRQQAQRSKGKEYLALSDFIAPQSSGKTDYVGAFCVCTGFGTDELSDEYEKANDDYNAIMVKALADRFAEAYAEFLHKKVRTEYWGYANQESLSNEDLIAEKYKGVRPAPGYPACPDHLEKKTIWDLLKVEENTGVFLTESLAMFPTAAVSGYYFGSPHAKYFGLGKITEDQLQDYAKRRGCSIDEARRWLSPNLA
;
A
#
# COMPACT_ATOMS: atom_id res chain seq x y z
N MET A 1 -4.47 -0.88 36.52
CA MET A 1 -2.99 -0.85 36.53
C MET A 1 -2.52 0.41 35.83
N LYS A 2 -1.38 0.98 36.24
CA LYS A 2 -0.78 2.15 35.60
C LYS A 2 0.18 1.66 34.51
N TYR A 3 0.00 2.14 33.29
CA TYR A 3 0.77 1.73 32.11
C TYR A 3 1.24 2.98 31.38
N LEU A 4 2.40 2.90 30.73
CA LEU A 4 2.89 3.96 29.85
C LEU A 4 1.94 4.07 28.66
N ARG A 5 1.39 5.27 28.47
CA ARG A 5 0.47 5.60 27.37
C ARG A 5 1.04 6.75 26.58
N LEU A 6 1.26 6.51 25.31
CA LEU A 6 1.72 7.47 24.31
C LEU A 6 0.66 7.57 23.22
N SER A 7 0.74 8.59 22.36
CA SER A 7 -0.12 8.63 21.18
C SER A 7 0.46 9.53 20.09
N GLY A 8 0.29 9.09 18.84
CA GLY A 8 0.20 9.99 17.69
C GLY A 8 -1.28 10.32 17.44
N LEU A 9 -1.78 9.99 16.26
CA LEU A 9 -3.22 9.86 15.95
C LEU A 9 -3.83 8.61 16.58
N GLU A 10 -3.03 7.55 16.74
CA GLU A 10 -3.43 6.31 17.38
C GLU A 10 -2.80 6.17 18.77
N PRO A 11 -3.49 5.56 19.74
CA PRO A 11 -2.95 5.33 21.07
C PRO A 11 -1.95 4.16 21.06
N LEU A 12 -0.79 4.36 21.68
CA LEU A 12 0.18 3.32 21.99
C LEU A 12 0.18 3.07 23.51
N ILE A 13 -0.33 1.92 23.94
CA ILE A 13 -0.41 1.53 25.35
C ILE A 13 0.58 0.40 25.59
N ILE A 14 1.60 0.63 26.42
CA ILE A 14 2.63 -0.35 26.73
C ILE A 14 2.24 -1.11 27.99
N THR A 15 1.77 -2.34 27.80
CA THR A 15 1.36 -3.30 28.85
C THR A 15 2.43 -4.39 29.04
N PRO A 16 2.37 -5.20 30.11
CA PRO A 16 3.26 -6.35 30.28
C PRO A 16 3.19 -7.39 29.16
N GLU A 17 2.03 -7.48 28.48
CA GLU A 17 1.80 -8.38 27.33
C GLU A 17 2.22 -7.74 26.00
N SER A 18 2.61 -6.46 26.01
CA SER A 18 3.10 -5.79 24.80
C SER A 18 4.46 -6.34 24.41
N ASN A 19 4.66 -6.58 23.12
CA ASN A 19 5.97 -6.89 22.57
C ASN A 19 6.95 -5.72 22.82
N PHE A 20 8.24 -5.98 22.60
CA PHE A 20 9.28 -4.96 22.68
C PHE A 20 8.96 -3.75 21.76
N ILE A 21 9.13 -2.54 22.29
CA ILE A 21 8.75 -1.32 21.58
C ILE A 21 9.94 -0.75 20.81
N ASN A 22 9.85 -0.81 19.48
CA ASN A 22 10.90 -0.31 18.59
C ASN A 22 10.77 1.21 18.38
N VAL A 23 11.85 1.93 18.65
CA VAL A 23 11.99 3.37 18.38
C VAL A 23 12.91 3.55 17.16
N GLY A 24 12.40 4.12 16.08
CA GLY A 24 13.16 4.29 14.84
C GLY A 24 14.22 5.39 14.93
N GLU A 25 15.49 5.05 14.69
CA GLU A 25 16.67 5.92 14.88
C GLU A 25 17.10 6.77 13.66
N ARG A 26 16.49 6.60 12.49
CA ARG A 26 17.00 7.16 11.20
C ARG A 26 16.58 8.59 10.92
N THR A 27 15.67 9.15 11.71
CA THR A 27 15.24 10.56 11.72
C THR A 27 16.14 11.41 12.64
N ASN A 28 17.42 11.07 12.66
CA ASN A 28 18.44 11.66 13.52
C ASN A 28 19.60 12.19 12.66
N VAL A 29 19.86 13.50 12.72
CA VAL A 29 20.91 14.13 11.91
C VAL A 29 22.33 13.68 12.31
N ALA A 30 22.54 13.27 13.57
CA ALA A 30 23.82 12.74 14.03
C ALA A 30 24.01 11.25 13.64
N GLY A 31 22.92 10.47 13.60
CA GLY A 31 22.94 9.04 13.30
C GLY A 31 22.78 8.66 11.81
N SER A 32 22.18 9.53 11.00
CA SER A 32 21.82 9.24 9.61
C SER A 32 22.40 10.26 8.64
N LYS A 33 23.46 9.87 7.91
CA LYS A 33 24.08 10.70 6.87
C LYS A 33 23.08 11.12 5.78
N LYS A 34 22.14 10.23 5.44
CA LYS A 34 21.09 10.51 4.44
C LYS A 34 20.14 11.59 4.97
N PHE A 35 19.65 11.44 6.21
CA PHE A 35 18.77 12.42 6.83
C PHE A 35 19.46 13.78 6.99
N LEU A 36 20.69 13.80 7.52
CA LEU A 36 21.51 15.01 7.64
C LEU A 36 21.65 15.76 6.31
N ARG A 37 21.93 15.05 5.21
CA ARG A 37 22.04 15.64 3.87
C ARG A 37 20.71 16.28 3.45
N LEU A 38 19.60 15.57 3.59
CA LEU A 38 18.27 16.07 3.18
C LEU A 38 17.88 17.31 3.97
N ILE A 39 18.16 17.35 5.27
CA ILE A 39 17.86 18.51 6.11
C ILE A 39 18.77 19.70 5.74
N LYS A 40 20.06 19.48 5.47
CA LYS A 40 20.98 20.52 4.99
C LYS A 40 20.60 21.07 3.62
N GLU A 41 20.02 20.25 2.75
CA GLU A 41 19.51 20.64 1.42
C GLU A 41 18.07 21.18 1.46
N GLU A 42 17.48 21.37 2.66
CA GLU A 42 16.09 21.78 2.87
C GLU A 42 15.02 20.89 2.20
N LYS A 43 15.37 19.64 1.88
CA LYS A 43 14.49 18.63 1.29
C LYS A 43 13.67 17.89 2.34
N PHE A 44 12.87 18.65 3.10
CA PHE A 44 12.05 18.09 4.18
C PHE A 44 11.03 17.05 3.69
N SER A 45 10.51 17.18 2.46
CA SER A 45 9.58 16.19 1.89
C SER A 45 10.23 14.82 1.67
N GLU A 46 11.45 14.76 1.13
CA GLU A 46 12.20 13.51 1.00
C GLU A 46 12.63 12.96 2.38
N ALA A 47 12.80 13.84 3.38
CA ALA A 47 13.10 13.43 4.75
C ALA A 47 11.89 12.76 5.43
N LEU A 48 10.65 13.09 5.02
CA LEU A 48 9.44 12.40 5.48
C LEU A 48 9.41 10.95 5.01
N ASP A 49 9.95 10.64 3.83
CA ASP A 49 10.04 9.25 3.36
C ASP A 49 10.93 8.40 4.27
N ILE A 50 11.97 8.99 4.88
CA ILE A 50 12.79 8.30 5.90
C ILE A 50 11.96 8.01 7.14
N ALA A 51 11.12 8.94 7.59
CA ALA A 51 10.21 8.72 8.70
C ALA A 51 9.17 7.64 8.36
N ARG A 52 8.54 7.72 7.19
CA ARG A 52 7.54 6.76 6.71
C ARG A 52 8.10 5.35 6.61
N ASN A 53 9.27 5.18 5.98
CA ASN A 53 9.93 3.88 5.86
C ASN A 53 10.22 3.23 7.22
N GLN A 54 10.53 4.02 8.26
CA GLN A 54 10.71 3.47 9.60
C GLN A 54 9.40 3.02 10.22
N VAL A 55 8.31 3.77 10.01
CA VAL A 55 6.97 3.39 10.49
C VAL A 55 6.50 2.11 9.79
N ASP A 56 6.69 2.02 8.48
CA ASP A 56 6.34 0.84 7.69
C ASP A 56 7.23 -0.36 8.02
N GLY A 57 8.50 -0.10 8.35
CA GLY A 57 9.45 -1.08 8.86
C GLY A 57 9.20 -1.54 10.30
N GLY A 58 8.13 -1.10 10.96
CA GLY A 58 7.72 -1.57 12.28
C GLY A 58 8.18 -0.72 13.47
N ALA A 59 8.65 0.52 13.25
CA ALA A 59 8.82 1.47 14.35
C ALA A 59 7.46 1.83 14.96
N GLN A 60 7.40 1.82 16.29
CA GLN A 60 6.21 2.18 17.07
C GLN A 60 6.34 3.56 17.72
N ILE A 61 7.56 4.11 17.75
CA ILE A 61 7.88 5.48 18.15
C ILE A 61 8.94 6.00 17.15
N LEU A 62 8.89 7.27 16.76
CA LEU A 62 9.93 7.89 15.92
C LEU A 62 10.86 8.77 16.76
N ASP A 63 12.16 8.50 16.75
CA ASP A 63 13.18 9.38 17.34
C ASP A 63 13.55 10.49 16.35
N VAL A 64 13.27 11.74 16.72
CA VAL A 64 13.51 12.91 15.86
C VAL A 64 14.57 13.79 16.52
N ASN A 65 15.74 13.90 15.89
CA ASN A 65 16.87 14.68 16.39
C ASN A 65 17.43 15.61 15.32
N PHE A 66 17.66 16.88 15.70
CA PHE A 66 18.24 17.93 14.86
C PHE A 66 19.49 18.60 15.46
N ASP A 67 20.22 17.88 16.30
CA ASP A 67 21.46 18.36 16.91
C ASP A 67 22.64 18.23 15.93
N ASP A 68 22.82 19.25 15.10
CA ASP A 68 24.02 19.43 14.27
C ASP A 68 24.43 20.92 14.31
N GLY A 69 25.74 21.18 14.41
CA GLY A 69 26.27 22.54 14.56
C GLY A 69 26.08 23.43 13.32
N LEU A 70 25.64 22.87 12.19
CA LEU A 70 25.53 23.56 10.90
C LEU A 70 24.06 23.83 10.49
N ILE A 71 23.07 23.49 11.33
CA ILE A 71 21.65 23.72 11.04
C ILE A 71 20.96 24.47 12.18
N ASP A 72 19.88 25.19 11.86
CA ASP A 72 18.96 25.71 12.87
C ASP A 72 18.08 24.56 13.37
N GLY A 73 18.55 23.88 14.42
CA GLY A 73 17.87 22.71 14.97
C GLY A 73 16.47 23.03 15.53
N LYS A 74 16.25 24.24 16.07
CA LYS A 74 14.94 24.65 16.61
C LYS A 74 13.93 24.84 15.48
N ALA A 75 14.30 25.59 14.44
CA ALA A 75 13.42 25.80 13.29
C ALA A 75 13.15 24.49 12.54
N SER A 76 14.18 23.64 12.38
CA SER A 76 14.07 22.34 11.70
C SER A 76 13.15 21.39 12.44
N MET A 77 13.25 21.32 13.77
CA MET A 77 12.36 20.52 14.62
C MET A 77 10.90 20.93 14.43
N ILE A 78 10.59 22.23 14.54
CA ILE A 78 9.22 22.72 14.37
C ILE A 78 8.69 22.40 12.97
N LYS A 79 9.48 22.68 11.93
CA LYS A 79 9.07 22.45 10.54
C LYS A 79 8.81 20.97 10.27
N PHE A 80 9.70 20.09 10.71
CA PHE A 80 9.58 18.66 10.45
C PHE A 80 8.44 18.02 11.21
N LEU A 81 8.22 18.36 12.49
CA LEU A 81 7.08 17.84 13.26
C LEU A 81 5.72 18.28 12.69
N ASN A 82 5.61 19.51 12.19
CA ASN A 82 4.40 19.97 11.49
C ASN A 82 4.13 19.18 10.20
N LEU A 83 5.19 18.83 9.47
CA LEU A 83 5.08 18.02 8.26
C LEU A 83 4.71 16.58 8.59
N ILE A 84 5.31 15.98 9.62
CA ILE A 84 4.93 14.66 10.13
C ILE A 84 3.44 14.65 10.48
N ALA A 85 2.94 15.68 11.17
CA ALA A 85 1.53 15.79 11.54
C ALA A 85 0.56 15.87 10.34
N SER A 86 1.06 16.27 9.16
CA SER A 86 0.26 16.31 7.92
C SER A 86 0.24 15.00 7.13
N GLU A 87 1.06 14.02 7.52
CA GLU A 87 1.19 12.72 6.86
C GLU A 87 0.58 11.60 7.73
N PRO A 88 -0.64 11.10 7.42
CA PRO A 88 -1.37 10.18 8.30
C PRO A 88 -0.61 8.90 8.64
N ASP A 89 0.15 8.35 7.69
CA ASP A 89 0.90 7.11 7.88
C ASP A 89 2.01 7.25 8.92
N ILE A 90 2.59 8.45 9.04
CA ILE A 90 3.65 8.77 10.01
C ILE A 90 3.04 9.23 11.32
N ALA A 91 2.04 10.12 11.24
CA ALA A 91 1.36 10.71 12.40
C ALA A 91 0.59 9.70 13.25
N ARG A 92 0.35 8.47 12.78
CA ARG A 92 -0.32 7.43 13.57
C ARG A 92 0.42 7.04 14.84
N ILE A 93 1.77 7.03 14.82
CA ILE A 93 2.60 6.65 15.98
C ILE A 93 3.13 7.87 16.74
N PRO A 94 3.42 7.75 18.06
CA PRO A 94 4.02 8.83 18.84
C PRO A 94 5.44 9.20 18.39
N VAL A 95 5.83 10.44 18.67
CA VAL A 95 7.18 10.96 18.42
C VAL A 95 7.98 11.05 19.71
N MET A 96 9.26 10.71 19.63
CA MET A 96 10.29 10.97 20.62
C MET A 96 11.11 12.17 20.14
N ILE A 97 11.00 13.28 20.86
CA ILE A 97 11.67 14.54 20.54
C ILE A 97 13.04 14.49 21.20
N ASP A 98 14.09 14.44 20.39
CA ASP A 98 15.47 14.28 20.86
C ASP A 98 16.33 15.53 20.61
N SER A 99 16.95 16.04 21.68
CA SER A 99 17.95 17.11 21.62
C SER A 99 18.67 17.29 22.96
N SER A 100 19.95 17.65 22.89
CA SER A 100 20.78 18.14 23.99
C SER A 100 20.46 19.56 24.44
N LYS A 101 19.63 20.30 23.69
CA LYS A 101 19.25 21.69 23.98
C LYS A 101 17.78 21.78 24.38
N TRP A 102 17.54 22.22 25.62
CA TRP A 102 16.19 22.37 26.16
C TRP A 102 15.24 23.22 25.27
N GLU A 103 15.76 24.29 24.67
CA GLU A 103 14.99 25.18 23.80
C GLU A 103 14.46 24.52 22.52
N ILE A 104 15.10 23.44 22.05
CA ILE A 104 14.65 22.64 20.90
C ILE A 104 13.59 21.63 21.36
N LEU A 105 13.82 20.95 22.49
CA LEU A 105 12.85 20.05 23.10
C LEU A 105 11.51 20.77 23.37
N GLU A 106 11.57 21.94 23.99
CA GLU A 106 10.39 22.74 24.29
C GLU A 106 9.68 23.23 23.02
N ALA A 107 10.44 23.60 21.98
CA ALA A 107 9.86 23.97 20.68
C ALA A 107 9.13 22.81 20.00
N GLY A 108 9.70 21.61 20.07
CA GLY A 108 9.04 20.40 19.56
C GLY A 108 7.75 20.09 20.33
N LEU A 109 7.79 20.18 21.66
CA LEU A 109 6.63 19.93 22.53
C LEU A 109 5.45 20.87 22.23
N GLN A 110 5.71 22.09 21.78
CA GLN A 110 4.67 23.06 21.43
C GLN A 110 3.88 22.71 20.17
N VAL A 111 4.44 21.88 19.28
CA VAL A 111 3.83 21.52 17.99
C VAL A 111 3.58 20.01 17.84
N ALA A 112 4.04 19.20 18.79
CA ALA A 112 3.86 17.76 18.75
C ALA A 112 2.38 17.37 18.90
N GLN A 113 1.97 16.40 18.09
CA GLN A 113 0.62 15.84 18.13
C GLN A 113 0.56 14.67 19.13
N GLY A 114 -0.52 14.61 19.92
CA GLY A 114 -0.73 13.53 20.88
C GLY A 114 0.24 13.59 22.07
N LYS A 115 0.48 12.44 22.70
CA LYS A 115 1.41 12.31 23.84
C LYS A 115 2.74 11.74 23.38
N CYS A 116 3.74 12.62 23.29
CA CYS A 116 5.10 12.34 22.87
C CYS A 116 6.04 11.98 24.03
N VAL A 117 7.28 11.62 23.69
CA VAL A 117 8.38 11.35 24.63
C VAL A 117 9.46 12.42 24.49
N VAL A 118 9.98 12.93 25.59
CA VAL A 118 11.15 13.83 25.60
C VAL A 118 12.42 13.01 25.81
N ASN A 119 13.37 13.09 24.88
CA ASN A 119 14.69 12.48 24.96
C ASN A 119 15.78 13.58 24.99
N SER A 120 16.41 13.88 26.11
CA SER A 120 16.15 13.40 27.46
C SER A 120 16.43 14.53 28.45
N ILE A 121 16.10 14.32 29.72
CA ILE A 121 16.55 15.18 30.82
C ILE A 121 17.49 14.38 31.73
N SER A 122 18.35 15.05 32.48
CA SER A 122 19.29 14.39 33.40
C SER A 122 19.72 15.32 34.54
N LEU A 123 20.40 14.76 35.54
CA LEU A 123 20.92 15.49 36.69
C LEU A 123 22.24 16.23 36.40
N LYS A 124 22.79 16.13 35.19
CA LYS A 124 24.03 16.80 34.76
C LYS A 124 24.05 18.30 35.06
N GLY A 125 22.91 18.97 34.90
CA GLY A 125 22.75 20.41 35.16
C GLY A 125 22.47 20.76 36.63
N GLY A 126 22.47 19.78 37.52
CA GLY A 126 22.02 19.90 38.90
C GLY A 126 20.52 19.66 39.09
N GLU A 127 20.14 19.39 40.32
CA GLU A 127 18.76 19.07 40.72
C GLU A 127 17.74 20.18 40.39
N GLU A 128 18.10 21.45 40.54
CA GLU A 128 17.18 22.58 40.25
C GLU A 128 16.75 22.62 38.78
N GLU A 129 17.70 22.47 37.85
CA GLU A 129 17.40 22.47 36.41
C GLU A 129 16.63 21.21 36.02
N PHE A 130 17.00 20.04 36.56
CA PHE A 130 16.27 18.79 36.35
C PHE A 130 14.80 18.90 36.78
N ILE A 131 14.53 19.46 37.97
CA ILE A 131 13.17 19.69 38.47
C ILE A 131 12.40 20.66 37.57
N LYS A 132 13.05 21.73 37.11
CA LYS A 132 12.42 22.74 36.23
C LYS A 132 12.03 22.12 34.89
N GLN A 133 12.92 21.35 34.27
CA GLN A 133 12.65 20.63 33.03
C GLN A 133 11.55 19.59 33.21
N ALA A 134 11.61 18.78 34.26
CA ALA A 134 10.57 17.79 34.59
C ALA A 134 9.18 18.43 34.79
N LYS A 135 9.10 19.58 35.47
CA LYS A 135 7.84 20.33 35.61
C LYS A 135 7.30 20.81 34.27
N ALA A 136 8.18 21.23 33.37
CA ALA A 136 7.78 21.65 32.03
C ALA A 136 7.29 20.46 31.19
N VAL A 137 8.03 19.34 31.15
CA VAL A 137 7.58 18.11 30.44
C VAL A 137 6.21 17.66 30.96
N LYS A 138 6.03 17.64 32.28
CA LYS A 138 4.74 17.31 32.93
C LYS A 138 3.62 18.25 32.50
N ARG A 139 3.90 19.56 32.36
CA ARG A 139 2.92 20.57 31.93
C ARG A 139 2.46 20.34 30.49
N TYR A 140 3.35 19.89 29.60
CA TYR A 140 3.00 19.51 28.22
C TYR A 140 2.32 18.12 28.14
N GLY A 141 2.29 17.35 29.22
CA GLY A 141 1.66 16.03 29.26
C GLY A 141 2.45 14.92 28.57
N ALA A 142 3.75 15.15 28.30
CA ALA A 142 4.64 14.19 27.65
C ALA A 142 5.26 13.20 28.64
N ALA A 143 5.67 12.04 28.14
CA ALA A 143 6.54 11.12 28.87
C ALA A 143 8.01 11.56 28.75
N VAL A 144 8.90 11.00 29.57
CA VAL A 144 10.28 11.47 29.66
C VAL A 144 11.28 10.33 29.70
N ILE A 145 12.33 10.44 28.89
CA ILE A 145 13.56 9.67 29.05
C ILE A 145 14.48 10.41 30.01
N VAL A 146 14.90 9.69 31.04
CA VAL A 146 15.87 10.14 32.04
C VAL A 146 17.18 9.41 31.79
N MET A 147 18.18 10.15 31.33
CA MET A 147 19.52 9.61 31.12
C MET A 147 20.23 9.47 32.47
N ALA A 148 20.90 8.34 32.69
CA ALA A 148 21.72 8.07 33.87
C ALA A 148 23.02 8.90 33.85
N PHE A 149 22.87 10.22 34.01
CA PHE A 149 23.94 11.21 34.00
C PHE A 149 23.65 12.27 35.08
N ASP A 150 24.54 12.38 36.05
CA ASP A 150 24.48 13.39 37.12
C ASP A 150 25.64 14.39 37.05
N GLU A 151 25.81 15.18 38.11
CA GLU A 151 26.85 16.20 38.22
C GLU A 151 28.28 15.64 38.21
N GLU A 152 28.46 14.35 38.50
CA GLU A 152 29.76 13.68 38.56
C GLU A 152 30.11 12.97 37.24
N GLY A 153 29.12 12.63 36.40
CA GLY A 153 29.37 12.01 35.11
C GLY A 153 28.26 11.08 34.63
N GLN A 154 28.50 10.42 33.50
CA GLN A 154 27.64 9.33 33.04
C GLN A 154 27.84 8.09 33.92
N ALA A 155 26.77 7.36 34.19
CA ALA A 155 26.85 6.08 34.90
C ALA A 155 27.48 4.99 34.01
N ASP A 156 28.76 4.72 34.20
CA ASP A 156 29.58 3.78 33.43
C ASP A 156 29.57 2.34 33.95
N ASN A 157 29.17 2.13 35.21
CA ASN A 157 29.10 0.83 35.87
C ASN A 157 27.74 0.57 36.53
N TYR A 158 27.53 -0.69 36.94
CA TYR A 158 26.28 -1.12 37.59
C TYR A 158 25.87 -0.26 38.80
N ASP A 159 26.77 -0.01 39.75
CA ASP A 159 26.43 0.70 40.99
C ASP A 159 26.02 2.16 40.72
N ARG A 160 26.73 2.83 39.81
CA ARG A 160 26.39 4.21 39.40
C ARG A 160 25.05 4.28 38.68
N ARG A 161 24.72 3.29 37.84
CA ARG A 161 23.40 3.23 37.14
C ARG A 161 22.25 3.15 38.15
N LEU A 162 22.42 2.36 39.21
CA LEU A 162 21.46 2.22 40.30
C LEU A 162 21.29 3.51 41.10
N GLU A 163 22.40 4.11 41.52
CA GLU A 163 22.43 5.34 42.31
C GLU A 163 21.69 6.48 41.60
N ILE A 164 22.07 6.77 40.35
CA ILE A 164 21.50 7.88 39.58
C ILE A 164 20.03 7.62 39.27
N SER A 165 19.67 6.41 38.81
CA SER A 165 18.27 6.08 38.48
C SER A 165 17.35 6.20 39.69
N LYS A 166 17.81 5.74 40.86
CA LYS A 166 17.05 5.87 42.12
C LYS A 166 16.89 7.33 42.51
N ARG A 167 17.97 8.11 42.51
CA ARG A 167 17.94 9.54 42.85
C ARG A 167 16.99 10.31 41.92
N SER A 168 17.08 10.10 40.62
CA SER A 168 16.19 10.72 39.64
C SER A 168 14.73 10.32 39.84
N TYR A 169 14.45 9.03 40.08
CA TYR A 169 13.09 8.54 40.34
C TYR A 169 12.49 9.19 41.59
N ASP A 170 13.25 9.25 42.69
CA ASP A 170 12.79 9.84 43.94
C ASP A 170 12.48 11.34 43.78
N ILE A 171 13.30 12.08 43.02
CA ILE A 171 13.04 13.50 42.70
C ILE A 171 11.77 13.63 41.86
N LEU A 172 11.65 12.87 40.76
CA LEU A 172 10.50 12.96 39.86
C LEU A 172 9.19 12.58 40.54
N VAL A 173 9.16 11.48 41.27
CA VAL A 173 7.94 10.95 41.87
C VAL A 173 7.60 11.67 43.17
N ASN A 174 8.56 11.83 44.09
CA ASN A 174 8.26 12.34 45.43
C ASN A 174 8.27 13.88 45.51
N GLN A 175 9.10 14.56 44.73
CA GLN A 175 9.17 16.04 44.76
C GLN A 175 8.34 16.71 43.66
N VAL A 176 8.43 16.23 42.40
CA VAL A 176 7.71 16.83 41.25
C VAL A 176 6.28 16.28 41.12
N GLY A 177 6.04 15.08 41.66
CA GLY A 177 4.78 14.34 41.48
C GLY A 177 4.56 13.91 40.04
N PHE A 178 5.63 13.62 39.30
CA PHE A 178 5.58 13.12 37.92
C PHE A 178 4.94 11.72 37.90
N PRO A 179 4.05 11.38 36.95
CA PRO A 179 3.50 10.04 36.86
C PRO A 179 4.61 9.01 36.65
N ALA A 180 4.75 8.04 37.57
CA ALA A 180 5.82 7.06 37.52
C ALA A 180 5.78 6.19 36.24
N GLU A 181 4.58 5.94 35.73
CA GLU A 181 4.34 5.22 34.47
C GLU A 181 4.84 5.97 33.22
N ASP A 182 5.12 7.27 33.32
CA ASP A 182 5.61 8.12 32.23
C ASP A 182 7.14 8.33 32.27
N ILE A 183 7.83 7.65 33.19
CA ILE A 183 9.29 7.69 33.34
C ILE A 183 9.91 6.51 32.59
N ILE A 184 10.84 6.81 31.70
CA ILE A 184 11.65 5.86 30.95
C ILE A 184 13.12 6.12 31.31
N PHE A 185 13.85 5.13 31.79
CA PHE A 185 15.28 5.29 32.08
C PHE A 185 16.14 4.88 30.87
N ASP A 186 17.08 5.74 30.48
CA ASP A 186 18.23 5.36 29.65
C ASP A 186 19.44 5.16 30.56
N LEU A 187 19.88 3.91 30.69
CA LEU A 187 20.98 3.52 31.58
C LEU A 187 22.36 3.62 30.90
N ASN A 188 22.45 4.29 29.75
CA ASN A 188 23.63 4.42 28.90
C ASN A 188 24.18 3.07 28.41
N ILE A 189 23.80 2.68 27.19
CA ILE A 189 24.45 1.56 26.50
C ILE A 189 25.83 2.02 26.02
N PHE A 190 26.88 1.43 26.58
CA PHE A 190 28.28 1.67 26.18
C PHE A 190 28.79 0.55 25.26
N PRO A 191 29.78 0.85 24.41
CA PRO A 191 30.37 -0.15 23.52
C PRO A 191 31.10 -1.25 24.30
N VAL A 192 31.05 -2.46 23.75
CA VAL A 192 31.86 -3.61 24.19
C VAL A 192 32.89 -3.98 23.13
N ALA A 193 33.78 -4.92 23.44
CA ALA A 193 34.83 -5.39 22.54
C ALA A 193 35.71 -4.27 21.94
N THR A 194 35.97 -3.22 22.73
CA THR A 194 36.87 -2.11 22.33
C THR A 194 38.35 -2.44 22.55
N GLY A 195 38.66 -3.59 23.16
CA GLY A 195 40.01 -3.96 23.60
C GLY A 195 40.44 -3.33 24.94
N MET A 196 39.54 -2.68 25.67
CA MET A 196 39.79 -2.15 27.02
C MET A 196 39.07 -3.01 28.05
N ASP A 197 39.78 -3.50 29.07
CA ASP A 197 39.20 -4.35 30.12
C ASP A 197 38.04 -3.69 30.87
N GLU A 198 38.12 -2.37 31.05
CA GLU A 198 37.07 -1.56 31.69
C GLU A 198 35.74 -1.64 30.94
N HIS A 199 35.77 -1.85 29.61
CA HIS A 199 34.58 -1.90 28.78
C HIS A 199 33.99 -3.31 28.64
N ARG A 200 34.66 -4.33 29.17
CA ARG A 200 34.27 -5.74 29.02
C ARG A 200 32.90 -6.01 29.64
N ARG A 201 32.59 -5.32 30.74
CA ARG A 201 31.34 -5.50 31.51
C ARG A 201 30.20 -4.57 31.11
N ASN A 202 30.41 -3.66 30.15
CA ASN A 202 29.46 -2.60 29.84
C ASN A 202 28.04 -3.12 29.52
N ALA A 203 27.94 -4.20 28.75
CA ALA A 203 26.67 -4.82 28.35
C ALA A 203 25.99 -5.56 29.49
N ILE A 204 26.71 -6.44 30.20
CA ILE A 204 26.13 -7.20 31.33
C ILE A 204 25.71 -6.27 32.48
N ASP A 205 26.51 -5.26 32.81
CA ASP A 205 26.15 -4.29 33.83
C ASP A 205 24.89 -3.49 33.45
N PHE A 206 24.60 -3.31 32.15
CA PHE A 206 23.38 -2.62 31.68
C PHE A 206 22.17 -3.54 31.84
N ILE A 207 22.33 -4.82 31.48
CA ILE A 207 21.31 -5.86 31.62
C ILE A 207 20.93 -6.05 33.10
N GLU A 208 21.92 -6.13 33.99
CA GLU A 208 21.67 -6.22 35.43
C GLU A 208 21.01 -4.96 36.00
N ALA A 209 21.47 -3.76 35.60
CA ALA A 209 20.86 -2.51 36.04
C ALA A 209 19.42 -2.37 35.55
N THR A 210 19.12 -2.82 34.32
CA THR A 210 17.76 -2.90 33.78
C THR A 210 16.86 -3.76 34.68
N ARG A 211 17.34 -4.95 35.05
CA ARG A 211 16.62 -5.84 35.97
C ARG A 211 16.35 -5.16 37.30
N TRP A 212 17.35 -4.48 37.85
CA TRP A 212 17.19 -3.75 39.10
C TRP A 212 16.15 -2.64 39.00
N VAL A 213 16.22 -1.80 37.96
CA VAL A 213 15.25 -0.70 37.74
C VAL A 213 13.83 -1.24 37.66
N ARG A 214 13.61 -2.28 36.86
CA ARG A 214 12.28 -2.87 36.66
C ARG A 214 11.72 -3.54 37.91
N GLN A 215 12.58 -3.99 38.84
CA GLN A 215 12.17 -4.59 40.11
C GLN A 215 11.97 -3.56 41.24
N ASN A 216 12.76 -2.48 41.25
CA ASN A 216 12.85 -1.57 42.40
C ASN A 216 12.19 -0.20 42.16
N LEU A 217 11.99 0.20 40.90
CA LEU A 217 11.36 1.48 40.52
C LEU A 217 9.99 1.19 39.87
N PRO A 218 8.89 1.20 40.65
CA PRO A 218 7.58 0.79 40.15
C PRO A 218 7.13 1.58 38.92
N TYR A 219 6.57 0.87 37.94
CA TYR A 219 6.01 1.43 36.70
C TYR A 219 7.02 2.03 35.70
N ALA A 220 8.27 2.31 36.10
CA ALA A 220 9.27 2.94 35.24
C ALA A 220 9.74 1.98 34.13
N SER A 221 9.77 2.46 32.88
CA SER A 221 10.27 1.71 31.72
C SER A 221 11.79 1.87 31.55
N VAL A 222 12.42 1.05 30.70
CA VAL A 222 13.86 1.14 30.38
C VAL A 222 14.05 1.16 28.87
N SER A 223 14.89 2.07 28.39
CA SER A 223 15.27 2.28 27.00
C SER A 223 16.80 2.37 26.84
N GLY A 224 17.27 2.36 25.60
CA GLY A 224 18.66 2.62 25.26
C GLY A 224 18.91 2.54 23.75
N GLY A 225 19.95 3.25 23.30
CA GLY A 225 20.47 3.19 21.92
C GLY A 225 21.27 1.91 21.68
N VAL A 226 20.63 0.89 21.10
CA VAL A 226 21.23 -0.45 20.92
C VAL A 226 22.44 -0.39 19.99
N SER A 227 22.41 0.49 19.00
CA SER A 227 23.52 0.76 18.07
C SER A 227 24.85 1.09 18.74
N ASN A 228 24.84 1.53 20.01
CA ASN A 228 26.05 1.84 20.77
C ASN A 228 26.82 0.58 21.22
N VAL A 229 26.15 -0.55 21.43
CA VAL A 229 26.81 -1.78 21.91
C VAL A 229 27.82 -2.32 20.90
N SER A 230 27.52 -2.15 19.60
CA SER A 230 28.31 -2.67 18.48
C SER A 230 29.26 -1.64 17.83
N PHE A 231 29.50 -0.51 18.49
CA PHE A 231 30.25 0.62 17.92
C PHE A 231 31.66 0.22 17.43
N SER A 232 32.31 -0.72 18.12
CA SER A 232 33.64 -1.25 17.79
C SER A 232 33.71 -1.95 16.43
N PHE A 233 32.57 -2.37 15.87
CA PHE A 233 32.47 -3.15 14.62
C PHE A 233 31.88 -2.37 13.45
N ARG A 234 31.91 -1.03 13.48
CA ARG A 234 31.46 -0.17 12.38
C ARG A 234 32.02 -0.62 11.03
N GLY A 235 31.13 -0.92 10.08
CA GLY A 235 31.48 -1.41 8.74
C GLY A 235 31.47 -2.94 8.59
N ASN A 236 31.13 -3.70 9.63
CA ASN A 236 30.84 -5.12 9.56
C ASN A 236 29.40 -5.39 10.02
N ASP A 237 28.44 -5.24 9.10
CA ASP A 237 27.02 -5.26 9.45
C ASP A 237 26.58 -6.63 10.00
N THR A 238 27.09 -7.74 9.46
CA THR A 238 26.80 -9.10 9.96
C THR A 238 27.12 -9.28 11.44
N VAL A 239 28.30 -8.83 11.90
CA VAL A 239 28.66 -8.93 13.32
C VAL A 239 27.82 -7.97 14.17
N ARG A 240 27.53 -6.77 13.66
CA ARG A 240 26.74 -5.77 14.40
C ARG A 240 25.30 -6.22 14.60
N GLU A 241 24.67 -6.79 13.57
CA GLU A 241 23.30 -7.30 13.62
C GLU A 241 23.19 -8.47 14.61
N ALA A 242 24.14 -9.40 14.59
CA ALA A 242 24.22 -10.46 15.59
C ALA A 242 24.38 -9.90 17.01
N MET A 243 25.26 -8.90 17.21
CA MET A 243 25.44 -8.23 18.52
C MET A 243 24.17 -7.55 19.02
N HIS A 244 23.44 -6.84 18.15
CA HIS A 244 22.19 -6.19 18.51
C HIS A 244 21.14 -7.22 18.94
N SER A 245 21.02 -8.31 18.19
CA SER A 245 20.02 -9.37 18.42
C SER A 245 20.28 -10.11 19.72
N VAL A 246 21.54 -10.48 20.01
CA VAL A 246 21.95 -11.13 21.27
C VAL A 246 21.78 -10.18 22.46
N PHE A 247 22.19 -8.92 22.33
CA PHE A 247 22.03 -7.93 23.40
C PHE A 247 20.55 -7.74 23.75
N LEU A 248 19.70 -7.53 22.74
CA LEU A 248 18.25 -7.35 22.91
C LEU A 248 17.61 -8.59 23.53
N TYR A 249 17.97 -9.80 23.09
CA TYR A 249 17.46 -11.04 23.66
C TYR A 249 17.62 -11.08 25.18
N HIS A 250 18.83 -10.78 25.69
CA HIS A 250 19.09 -10.78 27.13
C HIS A 250 18.52 -9.55 27.85
N ALA A 251 18.59 -8.36 27.25
CA ALA A 251 18.08 -7.13 27.85
C ALA A 251 16.55 -7.17 28.01
N ILE A 252 15.82 -7.71 27.02
CA ILE A 252 14.38 -7.91 27.07
C ILE A 252 14.00 -8.87 28.19
N GLN A 253 14.72 -9.99 28.34
CA GLN A 253 14.53 -10.93 29.45
C GLN A 253 14.80 -10.29 30.82
N ALA A 254 15.73 -9.33 30.90
CA ALA A 254 15.98 -8.54 32.10
C ALA A 254 14.91 -7.45 32.35
N GLY A 255 14.04 -7.18 31.38
CA GLY A 255 12.89 -6.27 31.51
C GLY A 255 13.00 -4.96 30.71
N MET A 256 13.98 -4.82 29.82
CA MET A 256 14.04 -3.72 28.85
C MET A 256 12.82 -3.83 27.92
N ASN A 257 12.05 -2.75 27.80
CA ASN A 257 10.77 -2.78 27.09
C ASN A 257 10.68 -1.78 25.93
N ILE A 258 11.67 -0.90 25.78
CA ILE A 258 11.77 0.09 24.69
C ILE A 258 13.21 0.07 24.18
N GLY A 259 13.46 0.26 22.89
CA GLY A 259 14.82 0.44 22.38
C GLY A 259 14.91 1.27 21.12
N ILE A 260 15.96 2.08 21.04
CA ILE A 260 16.29 2.87 19.85
C ILE A 260 17.16 2.01 18.95
N VAL A 261 16.56 1.56 17.84
CA VAL A 261 17.10 0.56 16.92
C VAL A 261 16.72 0.92 15.48
N ASN A 262 17.42 0.35 14.52
CA ASN A 262 16.89 0.22 13.15
C ASN A 262 16.10 -1.10 13.05
N PRO A 263 14.76 -1.09 13.00
CA PRO A 263 13.96 -2.31 12.99
C PRO A 263 14.26 -3.23 11.80
N ALA A 264 14.72 -2.67 10.69
CA ALA A 264 15.04 -3.41 9.46
C ALA A 264 16.35 -4.21 9.52
N MET A 265 17.19 -4.01 10.55
CA MET A 265 18.51 -4.67 10.70
C MET A 265 18.56 -5.64 11.89
N LEU A 266 17.42 -6.13 12.37
CA LEU A 266 17.39 -7.15 13.44
C LEU A 266 17.30 -8.54 12.82
N GLU A 267 18.37 -9.33 12.97
CA GLU A 267 18.40 -10.74 12.61
C GLU A 267 17.63 -11.58 13.64
N VAL A 268 17.00 -12.68 13.22
CA VAL A 268 16.34 -13.59 14.16
C VAL A 268 17.43 -14.32 14.95
N TYR A 269 17.39 -14.25 16.27
CA TYR A 269 18.41 -14.82 17.16
C TYR A 269 18.74 -16.31 16.84
N ASP A 270 17.72 -17.12 16.51
CA ASP A 270 17.90 -18.54 16.16
C ASP A 270 18.45 -18.79 14.74
N GLU A 271 18.38 -17.79 13.86
CA GLU A 271 18.92 -17.83 12.49
C GLU A 271 20.40 -17.41 12.43
N ILE A 272 20.93 -16.78 13.51
CA ILE A 272 22.35 -16.40 13.62
C ILE A 272 23.22 -17.66 13.52
N ASN A 273 24.27 -17.59 12.69
CA ASN A 273 25.25 -18.67 12.58
C ASN A 273 25.76 -19.09 13.98
N LYS A 274 25.71 -20.39 14.29
CA LYS A 274 26.04 -20.92 15.62
C LYS A 274 27.41 -20.53 16.14
N GLU A 275 28.42 -20.45 15.27
CA GLU A 275 29.78 -20.02 15.64
C GLU A 275 29.80 -18.53 16.00
N LEU A 276 29.15 -17.69 15.18
CA LEU A 276 29.04 -16.25 15.45
C LEU A 276 28.21 -15.98 16.71
N LEU A 277 27.12 -16.73 16.93
CA LEU A 277 26.26 -16.61 18.10
C LEU A 277 27.06 -16.84 19.39
N GLU A 278 27.83 -17.93 19.46
CA GLU A 278 28.67 -18.24 20.62
C GLU A 278 29.68 -17.12 20.91
N LEU A 279 30.37 -16.62 19.87
CA LEU A 279 31.34 -15.54 20.00
C LEU A 279 30.73 -14.22 20.48
N VAL A 280 29.53 -13.89 19.99
CA VAL A 280 28.81 -12.68 20.39
C VAL A 280 28.28 -12.81 21.82
N GLU A 281 27.72 -13.96 22.20
CA GLU A 281 27.28 -14.20 23.57
C GLU A 281 28.42 -14.13 24.59
N ASP A 282 29.58 -14.69 24.24
CA ASP A 282 30.78 -14.63 25.08
C ASP A 282 31.17 -13.18 25.41
N VAL A 283 31.03 -12.28 24.44
CA VAL A 283 31.31 -10.83 24.59
C VAL A 283 30.20 -10.11 25.36
N ILE A 284 28.93 -10.33 25.02
CA ILE A 284 27.80 -9.61 25.63
C ILE A 284 27.62 -9.98 27.10
N LEU A 285 27.82 -11.25 27.45
CA LEU A 285 27.61 -11.78 28.79
C LEU A 285 28.91 -11.90 29.61
N ASP A 286 30.04 -11.43 29.08
CA ASP A 286 31.34 -11.54 29.72
C ASP A 286 31.67 -12.95 30.24
N LYS A 287 31.44 -13.99 29.40
CA LYS A 287 31.57 -15.40 29.83
C LYS A 287 33.03 -15.84 29.99
N ARG A 288 33.97 -15.12 29.38
CA ARG A 288 35.39 -15.51 29.26
C ARG A 288 36.31 -14.33 29.01
N GLU A 289 37.56 -14.45 29.42
CA GLU A 289 38.56 -13.37 29.30
C GLU A 289 38.99 -13.11 27.84
N ASP A 290 39.06 -14.14 27.00
CA ASP A 290 39.48 -14.05 25.58
C ASP A 290 38.33 -13.74 24.61
N ALA A 291 37.13 -13.37 25.09
CA ALA A 291 35.93 -13.17 24.26
C ALA A 291 36.12 -12.12 23.17
N THR A 292 36.69 -10.97 23.54
CA THR A 292 36.89 -9.82 22.64
C THR A 292 37.86 -10.18 21.51
N GLU A 293 38.98 -10.82 21.83
CA GLU A 293 40.00 -11.21 20.85
C GLU A 293 39.44 -12.20 19.83
N ARG A 294 38.67 -13.19 20.29
CA ARG A 294 38.05 -14.20 19.41
C ARG A 294 37.04 -13.60 18.43
N LEU A 295 36.21 -12.67 18.88
CA LEU A 295 35.23 -12.01 18.01
C LEU A 295 35.90 -11.08 16.99
N LEU A 296 36.97 -10.39 17.39
CA LEU A 296 37.79 -9.57 16.48
C LEU A 296 38.47 -10.45 15.41
N ASP A 297 39.08 -11.56 15.80
CA ASP A 297 39.69 -12.53 14.88
C ASP A 297 38.70 -13.10 13.86
N TYR A 298 37.48 -13.43 14.31
CA TYR A 298 36.41 -13.90 13.42
C TYR A 298 35.98 -12.82 12.44
N SER A 299 35.82 -11.58 12.91
CA SER A 299 35.46 -10.41 12.10
C SER A 299 36.51 -10.12 11.03
N GLU A 300 37.80 -10.25 11.35
CA GLU A 300 38.88 -10.05 10.38
C GLU A 300 38.93 -11.15 9.30
N LYS A 301 38.72 -12.41 9.69
CA LYS A 301 38.73 -13.56 8.76
C LYS A 301 37.58 -13.56 7.76
N ASN A 302 36.43 -12.97 8.13
CA ASN A 302 35.20 -12.99 7.33
C ASN A 302 34.88 -11.66 6.63
N LYS A 303 35.84 -10.73 6.55
CA LYS A 303 35.70 -9.53 5.72
C LYS A 303 35.69 -9.91 4.24
N SER A 304 34.52 -9.79 3.61
CA SER A 304 34.26 -9.81 2.16
C SER A 304 33.95 -11.18 1.53
N VAL A 305 32.66 -11.54 1.44
CA VAL A 305 32.16 -12.42 0.36
C VAL A 305 30.80 -11.93 -0.12
N LYS A 306 30.76 -11.23 -1.25
CA LYS A 306 29.58 -11.19 -2.13
C LYS A 306 29.48 -12.55 -2.80
N LYS A 307 28.40 -13.30 -2.56
CA LYS A 307 28.15 -14.58 -3.24
C LYS A 307 27.45 -14.33 -4.59
N GLU A 308 28.08 -14.73 -5.67
CA GLU A 308 27.41 -15.03 -6.95
C GLU A 308 26.74 -16.42 -6.87
N ILE A 309 25.55 -16.54 -7.46
CA ILE A 309 24.73 -17.74 -7.48
C ILE A 309 25.05 -18.55 -8.73
N VAL A 310 25.59 -19.77 -8.55
CA VAL A 310 25.62 -20.83 -9.58
C VAL A 310 24.47 -21.78 -9.28
N GLU A 311 23.69 -22.18 -10.30
CA GLU A 311 22.55 -23.11 -10.17
C GLU A 311 22.96 -24.43 -9.50
N GLU A 312 22.54 -24.63 -8.25
CA GLU A 312 22.70 -25.87 -7.51
C GLU A 312 21.57 -26.86 -7.83
N LEU A 313 21.88 -27.96 -8.54
CA LEU A 313 21.03 -29.16 -8.60
C LEU A 313 21.13 -30.02 -7.33
N GLU A 314 21.77 -29.54 -6.27
CA GLU A 314 22.02 -30.27 -5.02
C GLU A 314 20.71 -30.72 -4.36
N TRP A 315 19.63 -29.93 -4.50
CA TRP A 315 18.30 -30.26 -3.99
C TRP A 315 17.70 -31.54 -4.57
N ARG A 316 18.14 -32.01 -5.76
CA ARG A 316 17.68 -33.26 -6.36
C ARG A 316 18.11 -34.51 -5.60
N THR A 317 19.11 -34.40 -4.73
CA THR A 317 19.58 -35.49 -3.88
C THR A 317 18.80 -35.61 -2.57
N ARG A 318 17.92 -34.64 -2.27
CA ARG A 318 17.08 -34.62 -1.06
C ARG A 318 15.95 -35.65 -1.14
N PRO A 319 15.34 -36.02 0.00
CA PRO A 319 14.16 -36.87 0.04
C PRO A 319 13.02 -36.35 -0.84
N LEU A 320 12.20 -37.26 -1.39
CA LEU A 320 11.12 -36.96 -2.33
C LEU A 320 10.19 -35.82 -1.87
N GLN A 321 9.76 -35.84 -0.61
CA GLN A 321 8.92 -34.77 -0.05
C GLN A 321 9.61 -33.41 -0.12
N GLU A 322 10.89 -33.33 0.23
CA GLU A 322 11.65 -32.09 0.19
C GLU A 322 11.86 -31.60 -1.24
N ARG A 323 11.99 -32.50 -2.23
CA ARG A 323 12.06 -32.15 -3.66
C ARG A 323 10.76 -31.53 -4.17
N ILE A 324 9.62 -32.13 -3.80
CA ILE A 324 8.29 -31.60 -4.14
C ILE A 324 8.06 -30.24 -3.47
N THR A 325 8.34 -30.13 -2.16
CA THR A 325 8.22 -28.86 -1.42
C THR A 325 9.15 -27.79 -2.01
N HIS A 326 10.40 -28.14 -2.34
CA HIS A 326 11.34 -27.21 -2.97
C HIS A 326 10.83 -26.74 -4.34
N SER A 327 10.33 -27.65 -5.17
CA SER A 327 9.79 -27.34 -6.50
C SER A 327 8.58 -26.39 -6.40
N LEU A 328 7.69 -26.61 -5.43
CA LEU A 328 6.54 -25.75 -5.18
C LEU A 328 6.98 -24.37 -4.66
N VAL A 329 7.79 -24.30 -3.60
CA VAL A 329 8.27 -23.02 -3.02
C VAL A 329 9.09 -22.19 -4.00
N LYS A 330 9.91 -22.82 -4.85
CA LYS A 330 10.73 -22.13 -5.85
C LYS A 330 10.02 -21.93 -7.20
N GLY A 331 8.82 -22.49 -7.39
CA GLY A 331 8.07 -22.38 -8.65
C GLY A 331 8.72 -23.10 -9.84
N ILE A 332 9.44 -24.20 -9.57
CA ILE A 332 10.15 -25.02 -10.56
C ILE A 332 9.22 -26.13 -11.09
N ASP A 333 8.88 -26.08 -12.37
CA ASP A 333 7.96 -27.03 -13.01
C ASP A 333 8.66 -28.13 -13.83
N ARG A 334 10.00 -28.06 -13.92
CA ARG A 334 10.81 -28.92 -14.80
C ARG A 334 10.78 -30.39 -14.39
N PHE A 335 10.80 -30.68 -13.10
CA PHE A 335 10.89 -32.05 -12.56
C PHE A 335 9.63 -32.49 -11.81
N ILE A 336 8.59 -31.64 -11.77
CA ILE A 336 7.43 -31.91 -10.92
C ILE A 336 6.67 -33.16 -11.36
N GLU A 337 6.56 -33.43 -12.65
CA GLU A 337 5.91 -34.64 -13.19
C GLU A 337 6.66 -35.92 -12.78
N GLU A 338 7.99 -35.90 -12.85
CA GLU A 338 8.84 -37.01 -12.41
C GLU A 338 8.68 -37.26 -10.90
N ASP A 339 8.72 -36.18 -10.10
CA ASP A 339 8.61 -36.28 -8.65
C ASP A 339 7.23 -36.75 -8.21
N VAL A 340 6.14 -36.28 -8.83
CA VAL A 340 4.79 -36.76 -8.48
C VAL A 340 4.50 -38.16 -8.99
N GLU A 341 5.12 -38.60 -10.08
CA GLU A 341 5.04 -40.00 -10.51
C GLU A 341 5.75 -40.93 -9.53
N GLU A 342 6.95 -40.56 -9.06
CA GLU A 342 7.65 -41.30 -8.01
C GLU A 342 6.79 -41.36 -6.72
N ALA A 343 6.18 -40.23 -6.34
CA ALA A 343 5.28 -40.18 -5.19
C ALA A 343 4.03 -41.06 -5.39
N ARG A 344 3.47 -41.08 -6.61
CA ARG A 344 2.30 -41.89 -6.96
C ARG A 344 2.57 -43.39 -6.88
N GLN A 345 3.79 -43.82 -7.21
CA GLN A 345 4.18 -45.23 -7.10
C GLN A 345 4.35 -45.68 -5.64
N ILE A 346 4.74 -44.77 -4.75
CA ILE A 346 4.93 -45.03 -3.32
C ILE A 346 3.60 -44.92 -2.55
N ALA A 347 2.71 -44.03 -2.99
CA ALA A 347 1.44 -43.77 -2.34
C ALA A 347 0.41 -44.90 -2.58
N GLU A 348 -0.38 -45.22 -1.55
CA GLU A 348 -1.45 -46.24 -1.65
C GLU A 348 -2.54 -45.86 -2.67
N LYS A 349 -2.80 -44.56 -2.82
CA LYS A 349 -3.75 -43.99 -3.78
C LYS A 349 -3.12 -42.77 -4.46
N PRO A 350 -3.33 -42.54 -5.77
CA PRO A 350 -2.88 -41.33 -6.46
C PRO A 350 -3.34 -40.04 -5.78
N LEU A 351 -4.54 -40.06 -5.16
CA LEU A 351 -5.05 -38.93 -4.41
C LEU A 351 -4.17 -38.54 -3.21
N HIS A 352 -3.51 -39.50 -2.56
CA HIS A 352 -2.63 -39.21 -1.42
C HIS A 352 -1.42 -38.36 -1.81
N VAL A 353 -0.97 -38.40 -3.07
CA VAL A 353 0.12 -37.53 -3.55
C VAL A 353 -0.29 -36.06 -3.49
N ILE A 354 -1.55 -35.77 -3.83
CA ILE A 354 -2.10 -34.42 -3.69
C ILE A 354 -2.23 -34.09 -2.20
N GLU A 355 -2.95 -34.94 -1.45
CA GLU A 355 -3.32 -34.66 -0.06
C GLU A 355 -2.14 -34.57 0.91
N ILE A 356 -1.06 -35.31 0.66
CA ILE A 356 0.11 -35.36 1.52
C ILE A 356 1.23 -34.55 0.89
N ASN A 357 1.72 -34.93 -0.29
CA ASN A 357 2.97 -34.37 -0.79
C ASN A 357 2.81 -32.93 -1.29
N LEU A 358 1.85 -32.69 -2.18
CA LEU A 358 1.63 -31.35 -2.75
C LEU A 358 1.08 -30.40 -1.69
N MET A 359 0.11 -30.83 -0.88
CA MET A 359 -0.45 -29.99 0.17
C MET A 359 0.56 -29.64 1.27
N THR A 360 1.47 -30.53 1.64
CA THR A 360 2.57 -30.18 2.56
C THR A 360 3.44 -29.06 1.97
N GLY A 361 3.75 -29.12 0.67
CA GLY A 361 4.50 -28.06 0.00
C GLY A 361 3.74 -26.74 -0.07
N MET A 362 2.44 -26.79 -0.35
CA MET A 362 1.58 -25.60 -0.40
C MET A 362 1.33 -24.98 0.98
N GLY A 363 1.30 -25.78 2.05
CA GLY A 363 1.29 -25.28 3.42
C GLY A 363 2.50 -24.38 3.71
N VAL A 364 3.70 -24.81 3.30
CA VAL A 364 4.93 -24.00 3.44
C VAL A 364 4.84 -22.71 2.60
N VAL A 365 4.30 -22.77 1.39
CA VAL A 365 4.05 -21.56 0.56
C VAL A 365 3.10 -20.59 1.28
N GLY A 366 2.02 -21.10 1.88
CA GLY A 366 1.08 -20.33 2.67
C GLY A 366 1.71 -19.68 3.89
N ASP A 367 2.53 -20.42 4.64
CA ASP A 367 3.24 -19.91 5.83
C ASP A 367 4.27 -18.81 5.47
N LEU A 368 5.02 -19.02 4.37
CA LEU A 368 5.99 -18.03 3.89
C LEU A 368 5.29 -16.76 3.37
N PHE A 369 4.15 -16.90 2.69
CA PHE A 369 3.36 -15.76 2.24
C PHE A 369 2.74 -15.01 3.42
N GLY A 370 2.15 -15.74 4.37
CA GLY A 370 1.55 -15.15 5.59
C GLY A 370 2.55 -14.46 6.52
N SER A 371 3.82 -14.89 6.50
CA SER A 371 4.92 -14.25 7.24
C SER A 371 5.65 -13.15 6.47
N GLY A 372 5.21 -12.83 5.24
CA GLY A 372 5.85 -11.82 4.39
C GLY A 372 7.22 -12.22 3.82
N LYS A 373 7.61 -13.50 3.93
CA LYS A 373 8.85 -14.06 3.38
C LYS A 373 8.72 -14.49 1.91
N MET A 374 7.50 -14.54 1.38
CA MET A 374 7.18 -14.84 -0.02
C MET A 374 6.16 -13.84 -0.53
N PHE A 375 6.23 -13.49 -1.81
CA PHE A 375 5.39 -12.46 -2.42
C PHE A 375 4.49 -13.05 -3.51
N LEU A 376 3.46 -12.28 -3.89
CA LEU A 376 2.43 -12.76 -4.80
C LEU A 376 2.95 -13.35 -6.12
N PRO A 377 3.97 -12.77 -6.82
CA PRO A 377 4.51 -13.39 -8.04
C PRO A 377 5.00 -14.83 -7.82
N GLN A 378 5.60 -15.09 -6.66
CA GLN A 378 6.13 -16.40 -6.32
C GLN A 378 4.99 -17.37 -5.99
N VAL A 379 3.96 -16.92 -5.26
CA VAL A 379 2.77 -17.72 -4.94
C VAL A 379 2.06 -18.17 -6.22
N VAL A 380 1.91 -17.29 -7.20
CA VAL A 380 1.30 -17.65 -8.49
C VAL A 380 2.18 -18.64 -9.28
N LYS A 381 3.52 -18.51 -9.22
CA LYS A 381 4.44 -19.52 -9.78
C LYS A 381 4.32 -20.87 -9.09
N SER A 382 4.16 -20.90 -7.76
CA SER A 382 3.91 -22.13 -7.00
C SER A 382 2.59 -22.80 -7.40
N ALA A 383 1.53 -22.01 -7.58
CA ALA A 383 0.24 -22.48 -8.05
C ALA A 383 0.33 -23.18 -9.41
N ARG A 384 1.11 -22.61 -10.35
CA ARG A 384 1.39 -23.23 -11.65
C ARG A 384 2.02 -24.62 -11.52
N VAL A 385 3.04 -24.75 -10.67
CA VAL A 385 3.69 -26.05 -10.42
C VAL A 385 2.69 -27.05 -9.82
N MET A 386 1.85 -26.60 -8.89
CA MET A 386 0.78 -27.41 -8.29
C MET A 386 -0.24 -27.87 -9.33
N LYS A 387 -0.77 -26.97 -10.18
CA LYS A 387 -1.74 -27.33 -11.23
C LYS A 387 -1.17 -28.32 -12.22
N LYS A 388 0.08 -28.14 -12.65
CA LYS A 388 0.77 -29.08 -13.55
C LYS A 388 0.88 -30.47 -12.93
N ALA A 389 1.23 -30.54 -11.65
CA ALA A 389 1.29 -31.79 -10.89
C ALA A 389 -0.08 -32.49 -10.79
N VAL A 390 -1.14 -31.74 -10.47
CA VAL A 390 -2.51 -32.27 -10.38
C VAL A 390 -3.01 -32.74 -11.75
N ALA A 391 -2.75 -31.97 -12.81
CA ALA A 391 -3.11 -32.33 -14.18
C ALA A 391 -2.47 -33.66 -14.61
N TYR A 392 -1.22 -33.91 -14.20
CA TYR A 392 -0.55 -35.19 -14.42
C TYR A 392 -1.22 -36.36 -13.67
N LEU A 393 -1.64 -36.13 -12.42
CA LEU A 393 -2.26 -37.16 -11.57
C LEU A 393 -3.72 -37.46 -11.93
N GLN A 394 -4.42 -36.51 -12.57
CA GLN A 394 -5.85 -36.58 -12.88
C GLN A 394 -6.28 -37.90 -13.56
N PRO A 395 -5.61 -38.41 -14.62
CA PRO A 395 -6.01 -39.67 -15.27
C PRO A 395 -5.93 -40.87 -14.33
N PHE A 396 -5.00 -40.87 -13.38
CA PHE A 396 -4.82 -41.95 -12.41
C PHE A 396 -5.85 -41.91 -11.29
N ILE A 397 -6.26 -40.70 -10.88
CA ILE A 397 -7.32 -40.48 -9.89
C ILE A 397 -8.67 -40.92 -10.46
N GLU A 398 -8.98 -40.55 -11.70
CA GLU A 398 -10.22 -40.92 -12.38
C GLU A 398 -10.37 -42.44 -12.58
N ALA A 399 -9.24 -43.15 -12.73
CA ALA A 399 -9.20 -44.60 -12.86
C ALA A 399 -9.43 -45.36 -11.53
N GLN A 400 -9.23 -44.71 -10.38
CA GLN A 400 -9.27 -45.35 -9.05
C GLN A 400 -10.51 -45.05 -8.20
N LYS A 401 -11.58 -44.47 -8.78
CA LYS A 401 -12.79 -43.98 -8.07
C LYS A 401 -13.22 -44.82 -6.85
N ASP A 402 -12.71 -44.44 -5.68
CA ASP A 402 -13.29 -44.70 -4.37
C ASP A 402 -12.75 -43.67 -3.35
N GLY A 403 -13.56 -42.61 -3.16
CA GLY A 403 -13.50 -41.67 -2.03
C GLY A 403 -12.61 -40.45 -2.22
N SER A 404 -13.16 -39.37 -2.79
CA SER A 404 -12.59 -38.02 -2.68
C SER A 404 -12.70 -37.52 -1.24
N ARG A 405 -11.60 -37.05 -0.65
CA ARG A 405 -11.67 -36.18 0.52
C ARG A 405 -12.20 -34.81 0.08
N PRO A 406 -13.17 -34.22 0.79
CA PRO A 406 -13.78 -32.96 0.37
C PRO A 406 -12.76 -31.81 0.44
N ALA A 407 -12.84 -30.87 -0.49
CA ALA A 407 -12.11 -29.61 -0.43
C ALA A 407 -12.41 -28.89 0.90
N ASN A 408 -11.51 -27.97 1.32
CA ASN A 408 -11.72 -27.17 2.54
C ASN A 408 -13.02 -26.33 2.46
N GLY A 409 -13.48 -26.08 1.24
CA GLY A 409 -14.74 -25.44 0.88
C GLY A 409 -14.76 -25.18 -0.61
N LYS A 410 -15.93 -24.87 -1.13
CA LYS A 410 -16.16 -24.47 -2.53
C LYS A 410 -16.54 -23.00 -2.58
N ILE A 411 -15.88 -22.23 -3.43
CA ILE A 411 -16.04 -20.79 -3.53
C ILE A 411 -16.42 -20.43 -4.96
N LEU A 412 -17.52 -19.71 -5.11
CA LEU A 412 -17.89 -19.11 -6.39
C LEU A 412 -17.25 -17.74 -6.51
N MET A 413 -16.54 -17.47 -7.61
CA MET A 413 -15.96 -16.16 -7.91
C MET A 413 -16.61 -15.58 -9.16
N ALA A 414 -17.01 -14.32 -9.12
CA ALA A 414 -17.59 -13.64 -10.28
C ALA A 414 -17.25 -12.15 -10.30
N THR A 415 -16.92 -11.61 -11.47
CA THR A 415 -16.96 -10.17 -11.70
C THR A 415 -18.40 -9.79 -12.04
N VAL A 416 -18.95 -8.83 -11.30
CA VAL A 416 -20.39 -8.51 -11.32
C VAL A 416 -20.86 -7.99 -12.69
N LYS A 417 -22.18 -7.98 -12.88
CA LYS A 417 -22.82 -7.59 -14.14
C LYS A 417 -22.30 -6.25 -14.67
N GLY A 418 -21.95 -6.25 -15.96
CA GLY A 418 -21.48 -5.08 -16.68
C GLY A 418 -20.04 -4.65 -16.36
N ASP A 419 -19.34 -5.31 -15.44
CA ASP A 419 -17.91 -5.11 -15.23
C ASP A 419 -17.11 -6.23 -15.91
N VAL A 420 -15.92 -5.88 -16.41
CA VAL A 420 -15.10 -6.71 -17.31
C VAL A 420 -13.71 -7.00 -16.74
N HIS A 421 -13.32 -6.34 -15.66
CA HIS A 421 -11.96 -6.49 -15.13
C HIS A 421 -11.88 -7.65 -14.15
N ASP A 422 -10.89 -8.51 -14.33
CA ASP A 422 -10.76 -9.78 -13.60
C ASP A 422 -9.36 -10.05 -13.04
N ILE A 423 -8.36 -9.20 -13.29
CA ILE A 423 -6.97 -9.43 -12.82
C ILE A 423 -6.95 -9.75 -11.32
N GLY A 424 -7.55 -8.88 -10.49
CA GLY A 424 -7.63 -9.10 -9.04
C GLY A 424 -8.43 -10.35 -8.65
N LYS A 425 -9.54 -10.65 -9.36
CA LYS A 425 -10.35 -11.86 -9.14
C LYS A 425 -9.53 -13.12 -9.39
N ASN A 426 -8.76 -13.15 -10.48
CA ASN A 426 -7.97 -14.31 -10.88
C ASN A 426 -6.83 -14.53 -9.88
N ILE A 427 -6.20 -13.46 -9.41
CA ILE A 427 -5.22 -13.51 -8.32
C ILE A 427 -5.82 -14.13 -7.05
N VAL A 428 -6.97 -13.64 -6.59
CA VAL A 428 -7.65 -14.19 -5.40
C VAL A 428 -8.02 -15.67 -5.59
N SER A 429 -8.53 -16.02 -6.77
CA SER A 429 -8.89 -17.40 -7.12
C SER A 429 -7.69 -18.34 -7.07
N VAL A 430 -6.54 -17.92 -7.60
CA VAL A 430 -5.29 -18.68 -7.54
C VAL A 430 -4.83 -18.84 -6.09
N VAL A 431 -4.82 -17.76 -5.29
CA VAL A 431 -4.40 -17.80 -3.87
C VAL A 431 -5.31 -18.69 -3.02
N LEU A 432 -6.62 -18.67 -3.24
CA LEU A 432 -7.56 -19.57 -2.55
C LEU A 432 -7.40 -21.02 -3.04
N GLY A 433 -7.19 -21.24 -4.33
CA GLY A 433 -6.87 -22.56 -4.88
C GLY A 433 -5.61 -23.18 -4.26
N CYS A 434 -4.58 -22.36 -4.00
CA CYS A 434 -3.37 -22.76 -3.28
C CYS A 434 -3.65 -23.27 -1.85
N ASN A 435 -4.79 -22.91 -1.26
CA ASN A 435 -5.20 -23.28 0.09
C ASN A 435 -6.29 -24.36 0.12
N ASN A 436 -6.37 -25.18 -0.94
CA ASN A 436 -7.27 -26.33 -1.07
C ASN A 436 -8.78 -25.97 -1.04
N TYR A 437 -9.12 -24.79 -1.56
CA TYR A 437 -10.50 -24.42 -1.89
C TYR A 437 -10.81 -24.76 -3.35
N GLU A 438 -11.99 -25.31 -3.62
CA GLU A 438 -12.48 -25.52 -4.98
C GLU A 438 -13.06 -24.20 -5.52
N ILE A 439 -12.53 -23.69 -6.63
CA ILE A 439 -12.97 -22.41 -7.21
C ILE A 439 -13.89 -22.66 -8.40
N VAL A 440 -15.08 -22.07 -8.36
CA VAL A 440 -16.01 -21.97 -9.48
C VAL A 440 -16.00 -20.54 -9.99
N ASP A 441 -15.18 -20.26 -11.00
CA ASP A 441 -15.08 -18.94 -11.61
C ASP A 441 -16.11 -18.79 -12.75
N LEU A 442 -17.03 -17.84 -12.61
CA LEU A 442 -18.05 -17.56 -13.62
C LEU A 442 -17.59 -16.56 -14.69
N GLY A 443 -16.38 -16.02 -14.56
CA GLY A 443 -15.82 -15.01 -15.44
C GLY A 443 -16.33 -13.60 -15.13
N VAL A 444 -16.56 -12.83 -16.19
CA VAL A 444 -16.91 -11.41 -16.13
C VAL A 444 -18.30 -11.11 -16.66
N MET A 445 -18.82 -9.92 -16.34
CA MET A 445 -20.16 -9.46 -16.70
C MET A 445 -21.28 -10.41 -16.26
N VAL A 446 -21.14 -11.06 -15.10
CA VAL A 446 -22.04 -12.15 -14.70
C VAL A 446 -23.30 -11.58 -14.05
N PRO A 447 -24.52 -11.88 -14.56
CA PRO A 447 -25.77 -11.43 -13.95
C PRO A 447 -26.00 -12.03 -12.56
N ALA A 448 -26.67 -11.29 -11.69
CA ALA A 448 -26.99 -11.71 -10.32
C ALA A 448 -27.74 -13.06 -10.28
N GLU A 449 -28.69 -13.27 -11.20
CA GLU A 449 -29.47 -14.51 -11.27
C GLU A 449 -28.56 -15.70 -11.58
N LYS A 450 -27.59 -15.53 -12.49
CA LYS A 450 -26.63 -16.58 -12.84
C LYS A 450 -25.67 -16.86 -11.69
N ILE A 451 -25.22 -15.84 -10.97
CA ILE A 451 -24.36 -16.00 -9.78
C ILE A 451 -25.09 -16.83 -8.72
N ILE A 452 -26.32 -16.44 -8.39
CA ILE A 452 -27.12 -17.11 -7.35
C ILE A 452 -27.48 -18.53 -7.78
N GLN A 453 -27.90 -18.72 -9.03
CA GLN A 453 -28.26 -20.04 -9.54
C GLN A 453 -27.03 -20.97 -9.56
N ALA A 454 -25.88 -20.50 -10.03
CA ALA A 454 -24.65 -21.28 -10.01
C ALA A 454 -24.17 -21.58 -8.58
N ALA A 455 -24.34 -20.65 -7.64
CA ALA A 455 -24.03 -20.89 -6.22
C ALA A 455 -24.85 -22.07 -5.67
N ILE A 456 -26.13 -22.13 -6.01
CA ILE A 456 -27.04 -23.22 -5.64
C ILE A 456 -26.66 -24.52 -6.35
N ASP A 457 -26.50 -24.48 -7.67
CA ASP A 457 -26.26 -25.66 -8.52
C ASP A 457 -24.94 -26.35 -8.17
N HIS A 458 -23.89 -25.56 -7.98
CA HIS A 458 -22.57 -26.05 -7.61
C HIS A 458 -22.42 -26.35 -6.12
N LYS A 459 -23.42 -25.98 -5.30
CA LYS A 459 -23.43 -26.10 -3.84
C LYS A 459 -22.19 -25.47 -3.22
N VAL A 460 -21.98 -24.19 -3.51
CA VAL A 460 -20.84 -23.44 -3.00
C VAL A 460 -21.04 -23.06 -1.54
N ASP A 461 -19.95 -22.92 -0.81
CA ASP A 461 -19.93 -22.52 0.60
C ASP A 461 -19.78 -21.01 0.76
N VAL A 462 -19.14 -20.31 -0.19
CA VAL A 462 -18.91 -18.86 -0.17
C VAL A 462 -19.09 -18.27 -1.58
N ILE A 463 -19.63 -17.04 -1.68
CA ILE A 463 -19.69 -16.27 -2.93
C ILE A 463 -18.74 -15.07 -2.83
N GLY A 464 -17.81 -14.93 -3.77
CA GLY A 464 -16.94 -13.78 -3.94
C GLY A 464 -17.33 -12.92 -5.14
N LEU A 465 -17.50 -11.63 -4.91
CA LEU A 465 -17.88 -10.63 -5.91
C LEU A 465 -16.74 -9.65 -6.15
N SER A 466 -16.41 -9.42 -7.42
CA SER A 466 -15.39 -8.46 -7.85
C SER A 466 -16.00 -7.30 -8.65
N GLY A 467 -15.50 -6.07 -8.43
CA GLY A 467 -15.87 -4.88 -9.20
C GLY A 467 -14.78 -3.82 -9.25
N LEU A 468 -14.54 -3.25 -10.43
CA LEU A 468 -13.59 -2.17 -10.67
C LEU A 468 -14.26 -0.80 -10.71
N ILE A 469 -15.44 -0.67 -11.34
CA ILE A 469 -16.08 0.64 -11.55
C ILE A 469 -17.22 0.91 -10.55
N THR A 470 -17.58 2.18 -10.35
CA THR A 470 -18.58 2.55 -9.32
C THR A 470 -19.97 1.93 -9.51
N PRO A 471 -20.49 1.70 -10.75
CA PRO A 471 -21.77 0.99 -10.92
C PRO A 471 -21.76 -0.44 -10.38
N SER A 472 -20.59 -1.08 -10.30
CA SER A 472 -20.42 -2.44 -9.79
C SER A 472 -20.81 -2.55 -8.32
N LEU A 473 -20.71 -1.46 -7.56
CA LEU A 473 -21.12 -1.40 -6.15
C LEU A 473 -22.63 -1.59 -5.97
N ASP A 474 -23.45 -1.05 -6.89
CA ASP A 474 -24.91 -1.22 -6.85
C ASP A 474 -25.31 -2.66 -7.17
N GLU A 475 -24.60 -3.32 -8.10
CA GLU A 475 -24.83 -4.73 -8.40
C GLU A 475 -24.51 -5.63 -7.19
N MET A 476 -23.48 -5.31 -6.41
CA MET A 476 -23.18 -6.03 -5.16
C MET A 476 -24.28 -5.84 -4.11
N VAL A 477 -24.83 -4.63 -3.98
CA VAL A 477 -25.97 -4.34 -3.10
C VAL A 477 -27.22 -5.10 -3.56
N TYR A 478 -27.45 -5.18 -4.87
CA TYR A 478 -28.55 -5.92 -5.47
C TYR A 478 -28.45 -7.42 -5.19
N ILE A 479 -27.27 -8.02 -5.41
CA ILE A 479 -27.03 -9.44 -5.11
C ILE A 479 -27.27 -9.74 -3.62
N ALA A 480 -26.75 -8.91 -2.71
CA ALA A 480 -27.00 -9.07 -1.28
C ALA A 480 -28.50 -9.01 -0.94
N SER A 481 -29.23 -8.07 -1.54
CA SER A 481 -30.68 -7.94 -1.36
C SER A 481 -31.45 -9.14 -1.91
N GLU A 482 -31.00 -9.71 -3.04
CA GLU A 482 -31.62 -10.85 -3.69
C GLU A 482 -31.39 -12.15 -2.92
N LEU A 483 -30.19 -12.35 -2.35
CA LEU A 483 -29.90 -13.45 -1.43
C LEU A 483 -30.81 -13.41 -0.20
N GLU A 484 -30.99 -12.22 0.40
CA GLU A 484 -31.93 -12.04 1.51
C GLU A 484 -33.38 -12.34 1.08
N ARG A 485 -33.81 -11.82 -0.08
CA ARG A 485 -35.17 -12.05 -0.61
C ARG A 485 -35.47 -13.52 -0.83
N GLN A 486 -34.49 -14.30 -1.27
CA GLN A 486 -34.60 -15.74 -1.48
C GLN A 486 -34.31 -16.56 -0.20
N ASN A 487 -34.01 -15.92 0.93
CA ASN A 487 -33.60 -16.57 2.20
C ASN A 487 -32.41 -17.54 2.05
N LEU A 488 -31.47 -17.19 1.18
CA LEU A 488 -30.22 -17.94 1.00
C LEU A 488 -29.19 -17.47 2.03
N ASN A 489 -28.30 -18.35 2.46
CA ASN A 489 -27.37 -18.09 3.57
C ASN A 489 -25.89 -18.33 3.18
N PHE A 490 -25.48 -17.92 1.98
CA PHE A 490 -24.08 -17.91 1.59
C PHE A 490 -23.36 -16.70 2.18
N PRO A 491 -22.19 -16.83 2.85
CA PRO A 491 -21.31 -15.70 3.11
C PRO A 491 -20.89 -14.99 1.82
N LEU A 492 -20.82 -13.66 1.86
CA LEU A 492 -20.36 -12.82 0.76
C LEU A 492 -18.96 -12.26 1.02
N LEU A 493 -18.06 -12.44 0.07
CA LEU A 493 -16.80 -11.69 0.00
C LEU A 493 -16.95 -10.58 -1.03
N ILE A 494 -16.62 -9.36 -0.63
CA ILE A 494 -16.68 -8.15 -1.46
C ILE A 494 -15.26 -7.64 -1.69
N GLY A 495 -14.85 -7.51 -2.95
CA GLY A 495 -13.52 -6.99 -3.31
C GLY A 495 -13.49 -6.28 -4.67
N GLY A 496 -12.37 -5.64 -4.97
CA GLY A 496 -12.14 -4.87 -6.20
C GLY A 496 -11.85 -3.39 -5.94
N ALA A 497 -11.37 -2.64 -6.94
CA ALA A 497 -10.75 -1.32 -6.68
C ALA A 497 -11.73 -0.25 -6.16
N THR A 498 -13.03 -0.37 -6.48
CA THR A 498 -14.06 0.56 -5.97
C THR A 498 -14.68 0.12 -4.66
N THR A 499 -14.42 -1.12 -4.20
CA THR A 499 -14.97 -1.59 -2.93
C THR A 499 -14.19 -1.02 -1.76
N SER A 500 -14.88 -0.86 -0.62
CA SER A 500 -14.25 -0.46 0.63
C SER A 500 -15.00 -1.04 1.82
N LYS A 501 -14.31 -1.13 2.96
CA LYS A 501 -14.93 -1.49 4.24
C LYS A 501 -16.08 -0.54 4.57
N ALA A 502 -15.92 0.75 4.31
CA ALA A 502 -16.95 1.76 4.55
C ALA A 502 -18.21 1.52 3.70
N HIS A 503 -18.05 1.34 2.39
CA HIS A 503 -19.18 1.05 1.51
C HIS A 503 -19.88 -0.27 1.89
N THR A 504 -19.10 -1.31 2.16
CA THR A 504 -19.61 -2.62 2.54
C THR A 504 -20.43 -2.55 3.82
N ALA A 505 -19.89 -1.95 4.88
CA ALA A 505 -20.58 -1.79 6.16
C ALA A 505 -21.82 -0.89 6.06
N VAL A 506 -21.78 0.18 5.28
CA VAL A 506 -22.88 1.17 5.26
C VAL A 506 -23.99 0.80 4.27
N LYS A 507 -23.69 0.10 3.16
CA LYS A 507 -24.65 -0.10 2.05
C LYS A 507 -24.97 -1.57 1.75
N ILE A 508 -24.00 -2.48 1.85
CA ILE A 508 -24.18 -3.89 1.45
C ILE A 508 -24.62 -4.75 2.65
N ASP A 509 -23.91 -4.66 3.77
CA ASP A 509 -24.13 -5.43 4.99
C ASP A 509 -25.56 -5.30 5.55
N LEU A 510 -26.18 -4.13 5.42
CA LEU A 510 -27.56 -3.87 5.86
C LEU A 510 -28.62 -4.61 5.03
N LYS A 511 -28.29 -5.05 3.83
CA LYS A 511 -29.22 -5.72 2.91
C LYS A 511 -29.29 -7.22 3.12
N TYR A 512 -28.38 -7.78 3.91
CA TYR A 512 -28.24 -9.22 4.03
C TYR A 512 -27.82 -9.64 5.44
N LYS A 513 -28.59 -10.55 6.05
CA LYS A 513 -28.39 -10.92 7.45
C LYS A 513 -27.11 -11.71 7.70
N ASN A 514 -26.64 -12.46 6.71
CA ASN A 514 -25.44 -13.28 6.87
C ASN A 514 -24.15 -12.45 6.71
N ALA A 515 -22.99 -13.09 6.81
CA ALA A 515 -21.69 -12.46 6.71
C ALA A 515 -21.50 -11.78 5.34
N VAL A 516 -21.15 -10.50 5.37
CA VAL A 516 -20.68 -9.73 4.22
C VAL A 516 -19.33 -9.16 4.60
N VAL A 517 -18.24 -9.62 3.98
CA VAL A 517 -16.89 -9.26 4.38
C VAL A 517 -16.20 -8.51 3.24
N HIS A 518 -15.74 -7.30 3.52
CA HIS A 518 -14.81 -6.61 2.61
C HIS A 518 -13.41 -7.22 2.73
N VAL A 519 -12.84 -7.65 1.62
CA VAL A 519 -11.49 -8.21 1.55
C VAL A 519 -10.62 -7.27 0.70
N ASN A 520 -9.61 -6.68 1.34
CA ASN A 520 -8.76 -5.66 0.70
C ASN A 520 -7.86 -6.23 -0.40
N ASP A 521 -7.31 -7.42 -0.18
CA ASP A 521 -6.29 -8.04 -1.01
C ASP A 521 -6.38 -9.58 -0.94
N ALA A 522 -5.70 -10.26 -1.87
CA ALA A 522 -5.74 -11.71 -1.96
C ALA A 522 -5.12 -12.43 -0.76
N SER A 523 -4.14 -11.81 -0.07
CA SER A 523 -3.49 -12.42 1.09
C SER A 523 -4.45 -12.61 2.27
N ARG A 524 -5.35 -11.65 2.47
CA ARG A 524 -6.35 -11.69 3.53
C ARG A 524 -7.50 -12.64 3.23
N ALA A 525 -7.78 -12.92 1.95
CA ALA A 525 -8.90 -13.76 1.52
C ALA A 525 -8.85 -15.16 2.17
N VAL A 526 -7.66 -15.74 2.30
CA VAL A 526 -7.47 -17.09 2.88
C VAL A 526 -7.93 -17.15 4.33
N ASN A 527 -7.49 -16.19 5.15
CA ASN A 527 -7.82 -16.13 6.57
C ASN A 527 -9.31 -15.84 6.80
N VAL A 528 -9.89 -15.00 5.96
CA VAL A 528 -11.33 -14.68 6.01
C VAL A 528 -12.15 -15.92 5.68
N VAL A 529 -11.87 -16.61 4.58
CA VAL A 529 -12.61 -17.83 4.20
C VAL A 529 -12.43 -18.93 5.24
N SER A 530 -11.22 -19.13 5.74
CA SER A 530 -10.96 -20.11 6.80
C SER A 530 -11.78 -19.82 8.06
N SER A 531 -11.90 -18.55 8.46
CA SER A 531 -12.71 -18.13 9.60
C SER A 531 -14.22 -18.30 9.34
N LEU A 532 -14.66 -18.07 8.10
CA LEU A 532 -16.06 -18.27 7.68
C LEU A 532 -16.45 -19.74 7.59
N LEU A 533 -15.54 -20.66 7.27
CA LEU A 533 -15.85 -22.08 7.12
C LEU A 533 -15.46 -22.92 8.35
N GLY A 534 -14.66 -22.36 9.27
CA GLY A 534 -14.21 -23.03 10.48
C GLY A 534 -15.17 -22.98 11.67
N ASP A 535 -14.77 -23.64 12.76
CA ASP A 535 -15.58 -23.79 13.98
C ASP A 535 -15.94 -22.46 14.68
N ARG A 536 -15.12 -21.42 14.46
CA ARG A 536 -15.33 -20.06 15.00
C ARG A 536 -16.24 -19.18 14.13
N ASN A 537 -16.88 -19.72 13.09
CA ASN A 537 -17.76 -18.95 12.20
C ASN A 537 -18.73 -18.05 12.98
N LYS A 538 -19.48 -18.60 13.95
CA LYS A 538 -20.51 -17.83 14.67
C LYS A 538 -19.94 -16.64 15.44
N GLU A 539 -18.80 -16.84 16.09
CA GLU A 539 -18.10 -15.78 16.82
C GLU A 539 -17.58 -14.74 15.84
N TYR A 540 -16.91 -15.17 14.76
CA TYR A 540 -16.37 -14.29 13.73
C TYR A 540 -17.45 -13.43 13.06
N VAL A 541 -18.59 -14.03 12.68
CA VAL A 541 -19.70 -13.29 12.07
C VAL A 541 -20.32 -12.30 13.05
N SER A 542 -20.43 -12.67 14.33
CA SER A 542 -20.92 -11.74 15.37
C SER A 542 -19.97 -10.56 15.54
N GLU A 543 -18.67 -10.82 15.72
CA GLU A 543 -17.63 -9.80 15.86
C GLU A 543 -17.59 -8.86 14.65
N LEU A 544 -17.73 -9.42 13.44
CA LEU A 544 -17.78 -8.64 12.20
C LEU A 544 -19.01 -7.72 12.15
N LYS A 545 -20.19 -8.24 12.51
CA LYS A 545 -21.43 -7.44 12.52
C LYS A 545 -21.36 -6.33 13.56
N ASP A 546 -20.80 -6.61 14.75
CA ASP A 546 -20.57 -5.62 15.79
C ASP A 546 -19.57 -4.55 15.32
N GLU A 547 -18.45 -4.97 14.71
CA GLU A 547 -17.46 -4.07 14.14
C GLU A 547 -18.08 -3.16 13.06
N TYR A 548 -18.90 -3.71 12.17
CA TYR A 548 -19.55 -2.95 11.10
C TYR A 548 -20.62 -2.02 11.66
N SER A 549 -21.33 -2.41 12.72
CA SER A 549 -22.27 -1.55 13.42
C SER A 549 -21.57 -0.37 14.06
N ASP A 550 -20.51 -0.62 14.84
CA ASP A 550 -19.68 0.40 15.48
C ASP A 550 -19.05 1.35 14.44
N PHE A 551 -18.50 0.78 13.36
CA PHE A 551 -17.90 1.56 12.28
C PHE A 551 -18.94 2.45 11.62
N ARG A 552 -20.13 1.91 11.31
CA ARG A 552 -21.24 2.64 10.68
C ARG A 552 -21.75 3.76 11.58
N GLU A 553 -21.95 3.51 12.87
CA GLU A 553 -22.32 4.56 13.83
C GLU A 553 -21.25 5.66 13.89
N LYS A 554 -19.97 5.30 14.00
CA LYS A 554 -18.87 6.28 13.99
C LYS A 554 -18.77 7.02 12.66
N PHE A 555 -19.01 6.35 11.53
CA PHE A 555 -18.96 6.95 10.19
C PHE A 555 -20.08 7.96 10.00
N LEU A 556 -21.31 7.60 10.39
CA LEU A 556 -22.48 8.47 10.35
C LEU A 556 -22.34 9.65 11.34
N ASN A 557 -21.78 9.41 12.54
CA ASN A 557 -21.51 10.47 13.51
C ASN A 557 -20.31 11.37 13.13
N ARG A 558 -19.39 10.87 12.29
CA ARG A 558 -18.25 11.64 11.74
C ARG A 558 -18.59 12.40 10.48
N GLN A 559 -19.77 12.20 9.89
CA GLN A 559 -20.35 13.22 9.03
C GLN A 559 -20.68 14.42 9.93
N VAL A 560 -19.65 15.23 10.21
CA VAL A 560 -19.86 16.66 10.45
C VAL A 560 -20.70 17.09 9.27
N ASP A 561 -21.90 17.63 9.52
CA ASP A 561 -22.72 18.29 8.52
C ASP A 561 -21.81 19.29 7.81
N LYS A 562 -21.23 18.87 6.68
CA LYS A 562 -20.53 19.77 5.81
C LYS A 562 -21.63 20.58 5.20
N ASP A 563 -21.66 21.86 5.51
CA ASP A 563 -22.56 22.77 4.84
C ASP A 563 -22.27 22.71 3.34
N TYR A 564 -23.33 22.65 2.55
CA TYR A 564 -23.27 22.68 1.09
C TYR A 564 -23.90 23.98 0.60
N VAL A 565 -23.34 24.56 -0.44
CA VAL A 565 -23.95 25.69 -1.15
C VAL A 565 -24.87 25.18 -2.26
N SER A 566 -25.90 25.95 -2.59
CA SER A 566 -26.75 25.64 -3.74
C SER A 566 -25.95 25.66 -5.04
N ILE A 567 -26.41 24.93 -6.07
CA ILE A 567 -25.75 24.92 -7.38
C ILE A 567 -25.67 26.32 -7.99
N GLU A 568 -26.69 27.16 -7.77
CA GLU A 568 -26.69 28.56 -8.21
C GLU A 568 -25.62 29.40 -7.50
N GLU A 569 -25.41 29.21 -6.19
CA GLU A 569 -24.35 29.88 -5.44
C GLU A 569 -22.96 29.39 -5.86
N ALA A 570 -22.81 28.08 -6.09
CA ALA A 570 -21.55 27.50 -6.59
C ALA A 570 -21.18 28.10 -7.96
N ARG A 571 -22.14 28.21 -8.88
CA ARG A 571 -21.96 28.84 -10.21
C ARG A 571 -21.57 30.32 -10.12
N LYS A 572 -22.14 31.07 -9.17
CA LYS A 572 -21.76 32.49 -8.94
C LYS A 572 -20.32 32.65 -8.46
N SER A 573 -19.74 31.63 -7.84
CA SER A 573 -18.34 31.60 -7.37
C SER A 573 -17.52 30.54 -8.12
N HIS A 574 -17.75 30.41 -9.43
CA HIS A 574 -16.95 29.58 -10.33
C HIS A 574 -15.51 30.09 -10.46
N PHE A 575 -14.62 29.24 -10.96
CA PHE A 575 -13.26 29.65 -11.31
C PHE A 575 -13.29 30.55 -12.55
N SER A 576 -12.81 31.79 -12.40
CA SER A 576 -12.86 32.78 -13.49
C SER A 576 -11.50 32.96 -14.13
N ILE A 577 -11.44 32.81 -15.45
CA ILE A 577 -10.29 33.18 -16.28
C ILE A 577 -10.56 34.57 -16.88
N ASP A 578 -9.54 35.41 -17.00
CA ASP A 578 -9.63 36.68 -17.71
C ASP A 578 -9.64 36.42 -19.22
N TRP A 579 -10.82 36.04 -19.72
CA TRP A 579 -10.99 35.62 -21.11
C TRP A 579 -10.67 36.71 -22.12
N GLU A 580 -10.65 38.00 -21.77
CA GLU A 580 -10.25 39.05 -22.70
C GLU A 580 -8.75 38.94 -23.02
N ASN A 581 -7.93 38.72 -21.98
CA ASN A 581 -6.48 38.63 -22.08
C ASN A 581 -5.94 37.19 -22.29
N GLU A 582 -6.80 36.17 -22.16
CA GLU A 582 -6.40 34.78 -22.37
C GLU A 582 -6.13 34.47 -23.86
N GLU A 583 -5.00 33.80 -24.12
CA GLU A 583 -4.62 33.38 -25.47
C GLU A 583 -5.08 31.94 -25.72
N ILE A 584 -6.06 31.77 -26.61
CA ILE A 584 -6.61 30.47 -26.96
C ILE A 584 -5.92 29.95 -28.23
N PHE A 585 -5.23 28.82 -28.09
CA PHE A 585 -4.51 28.21 -29.19
C PHE A 585 -5.47 27.45 -30.12
N THR A 586 -5.49 27.81 -31.40
CA THR A 586 -6.28 27.10 -32.41
C THR A 586 -5.59 25.78 -32.80
N PRO A 587 -6.27 24.62 -32.69
CA PRO A 587 -5.72 23.33 -33.08
C PRO A 587 -5.22 23.29 -34.53
N ASN A 588 -4.10 22.60 -34.77
CA ASN A 588 -3.60 22.36 -36.12
C ASN A 588 -4.52 21.42 -36.90
N ASN A 589 -5.19 20.49 -36.21
CA ASN A 589 -6.10 19.51 -36.77
C ASN A 589 -7.42 19.50 -35.99
N LEU A 590 -8.52 19.82 -36.68
CA LEU A 590 -9.88 19.66 -36.15
C LEU A 590 -10.53 18.40 -36.71
N GLY A 591 -11.54 17.91 -36.00
CA GLY A 591 -12.28 16.71 -36.37
C GLY A 591 -11.66 15.43 -35.82
N VAL A 592 -12.17 14.29 -36.30
CA VAL A 592 -11.81 12.96 -35.81
C VAL A 592 -10.63 12.39 -36.59
N THR A 593 -9.67 11.80 -35.88
CA THR A 593 -8.52 11.07 -36.43
C THR A 593 -8.51 9.65 -35.86
N VAL A 594 -8.37 8.67 -36.75
CA VAL A 594 -8.29 7.24 -36.40
C VAL A 594 -6.87 6.74 -36.64
N LEU A 595 -6.32 6.02 -35.67
CA LEU A 595 -5.02 5.36 -35.72
C LEU A 595 -5.26 3.85 -35.57
N GLU A 596 -5.16 3.10 -36.66
CA GLU A 596 -5.59 1.69 -36.70
C GLU A 596 -4.50 0.66 -36.30
N ASP A 597 -3.22 1.03 -36.39
CA ASP A 597 -2.10 0.11 -36.15
C ASP A 597 -0.88 0.86 -35.61
N GLN A 598 -0.94 1.29 -34.35
CA GLN A 598 0.18 1.94 -33.69
C GLN A 598 1.23 0.91 -33.28
N ASP A 599 2.48 1.15 -33.66
CA ASP A 599 3.59 0.27 -33.24
C ASP A 599 3.77 0.34 -31.72
N LEU A 600 3.63 -0.80 -31.05
CA LEU A 600 3.82 -0.95 -29.61
C LEU A 600 5.25 -0.58 -29.16
N ASN A 601 6.25 -0.71 -30.05
CA ASN A 601 7.62 -0.30 -29.74
C ASN A 601 7.73 1.20 -29.46
N GLU A 602 6.89 2.03 -30.08
CA GLU A 602 6.86 3.47 -29.84
C GLU A 602 6.24 3.82 -28.48
N LEU A 603 5.45 2.92 -27.90
CA LEU A 603 4.78 3.12 -26.62
C LEU A 603 5.65 2.73 -25.42
N LEU A 604 6.64 1.84 -25.60
CA LEU A 604 7.52 1.37 -24.53
C LEU A 604 8.14 2.48 -23.67
N PRO A 605 8.64 3.59 -24.25
CA PRO A 605 9.24 4.67 -23.45
C PRO A 605 8.25 5.41 -22.54
N PHE A 606 6.94 5.22 -22.74
CA PHE A 606 5.85 5.89 -22.03
C PHE A 606 5.22 5.02 -20.94
N ILE A 607 5.70 3.78 -20.75
CA ILE A 607 5.17 2.90 -19.71
C ILE A 607 5.58 3.42 -18.33
N ASP A 608 4.59 3.63 -17.45
CA ASP A 608 4.79 3.64 -16.01
C ASP A 608 4.70 2.20 -15.46
N TRP A 609 5.84 1.68 -15.01
CA TRP A 609 5.97 0.35 -14.44
C TRP A 609 5.51 0.28 -12.98
N SER A 610 5.32 1.40 -12.29
CA SER A 610 4.94 1.39 -10.87
C SER A 610 3.61 0.67 -10.64
N PRO A 611 2.54 0.91 -11.43
CA PRO A 611 1.29 0.18 -11.26
C PRO A 611 1.35 -1.28 -11.75
N PHE A 612 2.31 -1.63 -12.62
CA PHE A 612 2.58 -3.04 -12.95
C PHE A 612 3.01 -3.81 -11.68
N PHE A 613 3.97 -3.30 -10.92
CA PHE A 613 4.38 -3.93 -9.65
C PHE A 613 3.26 -3.97 -8.61
N ARG A 614 2.46 -2.90 -8.51
CA ARG A 614 1.30 -2.86 -7.59
C ARG A 614 0.25 -3.92 -7.93
N SER A 615 0.03 -4.21 -9.22
CA SER A 615 -0.89 -5.28 -9.65
C SER A 615 -0.44 -6.67 -9.18
N TRP A 616 0.86 -6.80 -8.90
CA TRP A 616 1.50 -7.99 -8.33
C TRP A 616 1.77 -7.87 -6.83
N ASP A 617 1.09 -6.95 -6.14
CA ASP A 617 1.22 -6.73 -4.69
C ASP A 617 2.66 -6.40 -4.23
N LEU A 618 3.45 -5.80 -5.13
CA LEU A 618 4.78 -5.28 -4.85
C LEU A 618 4.71 -3.75 -4.75
N HIS A 619 4.82 -3.25 -3.53
CA HIS A 619 4.74 -1.82 -3.24
C HIS A 619 6.11 -1.13 -3.38
N GLY A 620 6.16 -0.11 -4.23
CA GLY A 620 7.35 0.69 -4.48
C GLY A 620 7.20 1.47 -5.78
N LYS A 621 8.08 2.45 -6.00
CA LYS A 621 8.11 3.25 -7.25
C LYS A 621 9.20 2.70 -8.17
N TYR A 622 8.91 2.50 -9.45
CA TYR A 622 9.93 2.16 -10.44
C TYR A 622 10.78 3.39 -10.81
N PRO A 623 12.11 3.26 -11.03
CA PRO A 623 12.92 2.03 -10.97
C PRO A 623 13.39 1.65 -9.56
N GLY A 624 13.19 2.50 -8.55
CA GLY A 624 13.67 2.29 -7.18
C GLY A 624 13.26 0.96 -6.54
N ILE A 625 12.07 0.45 -6.86
CA ILE A 625 11.58 -0.86 -6.38
C ILE A 625 12.51 -2.02 -6.78
N LEU A 626 13.27 -1.90 -7.87
CA LEU A 626 14.23 -2.94 -8.27
C LEU A 626 15.43 -3.01 -7.32
N GLU A 627 15.72 -1.94 -6.60
CA GLU A 627 16.82 -1.82 -5.63
C GLU A 627 16.33 -1.93 -4.18
N ASP A 628 15.04 -2.15 -3.97
CA ASP A 628 14.45 -2.31 -2.65
C ASP A 628 15.08 -3.51 -1.90
N GLU A 629 15.40 -3.30 -0.62
CA GLU A 629 16.11 -4.30 0.19
C GLU A 629 15.23 -5.52 0.54
N VAL A 630 13.91 -5.34 0.57
CA VAL A 630 12.94 -6.38 0.95
C VAL A 630 12.36 -7.06 -0.29
N VAL A 631 11.88 -6.29 -1.27
CA VAL A 631 11.17 -6.80 -2.45
C VAL A 631 11.99 -6.74 -3.74
N GLY A 632 13.17 -6.12 -3.74
CA GLY A 632 13.90 -5.78 -4.97
C GLY A 632 14.39 -6.98 -5.77
N VAL A 633 14.71 -8.10 -5.10
CA VAL A 633 15.06 -9.36 -5.78
C VAL A 633 13.85 -9.88 -6.57
N GLN A 634 12.69 -9.94 -5.94
CA GLN A 634 11.44 -10.43 -6.53
C GLN A 634 10.93 -9.46 -7.60
N ALA A 635 11.07 -8.16 -7.40
CA ALA A 635 10.76 -7.14 -8.40
C ALA A 635 11.64 -7.30 -9.65
N LYS A 636 12.95 -7.55 -9.49
CA LYS A 636 13.86 -7.83 -10.61
C LYS A 636 13.49 -9.11 -11.36
N GLU A 637 13.15 -10.18 -10.65
CA GLU A 637 12.72 -11.44 -11.25
C GLU A 637 11.41 -11.28 -12.02
N LEU A 638 10.38 -10.69 -11.39
CA LEU A 638 9.10 -10.40 -12.03
C LEU A 638 9.29 -9.52 -13.28
N PHE A 639 10.11 -8.49 -13.17
CA PHE A 639 10.39 -7.59 -14.28
C PHE A 639 11.10 -8.33 -15.43
N LYS A 640 12.08 -9.18 -15.11
CA LYS A 640 12.75 -10.02 -16.11
C LYS A 640 11.77 -10.94 -16.84
N ASP A 641 10.86 -11.58 -16.12
CA ASP A 641 9.83 -12.44 -16.72
C ASP A 641 8.88 -11.62 -17.61
N ALA A 642 8.47 -10.43 -17.14
CA ALA A 642 7.67 -9.49 -17.92
C ALA A 642 8.38 -9.10 -19.23
N GLN A 643 9.69 -8.85 -19.20
CA GLN A 643 10.48 -8.53 -20.39
C GLN A 643 10.50 -9.68 -21.42
N VAL A 644 10.46 -10.94 -20.97
CA VAL A 644 10.40 -12.11 -21.89
C VAL A 644 9.06 -12.15 -22.63
N ILE A 645 7.95 -12.03 -21.90
CA ILE A 645 6.61 -12.01 -22.51
C ILE A 645 6.41 -10.78 -23.37
N LEU A 646 6.87 -9.61 -22.90
CA LEU A 646 6.88 -8.36 -23.65
C LEU A 646 7.59 -8.52 -24.99
N LYS A 647 8.79 -9.12 -24.99
CA LYS A 647 9.53 -9.38 -26.22
C LYS A 647 8.75 -10.26 -27.19
N ARG A 648 8.11 -11.34 -26.71
CA ARG A 648 7.25 -12.20 -27.55
C ARG A 648 6.10 -11.39 -28.16
N ILE A 649 5.41 -10.59 -27.35
CA ILE A 649 4.30 -9.73 -27.81
C ILE A 649 4.74 -8.80 -28.95
N LEU A 650 5.92 -8.20 -28.83
CA LEU A 650 6.48 -7.26 -29.82
C LEU A 650 6.97 -7.97 -31.08
N ASP A 651 7.78 -9.03 -30.93
CA ASP A 651 8.41 -9.76 -32.04
C ASP A 651 7.36 -10.48 -32.90
N GLU A 652 6.35 -11.08 -32.28
CA GLU A 652 5.28 -11.84 -32.95
C GLU A 652 4.04 -10.98 -33.26
N LYS A 653 4.01 -9.71 -32.82
CA LYS A 653 2.89 -8.76 -32.99
C LYS A 653 1.56 -9.34 -32.49
N LEU A 654 1.57 -9.91 -31.29
CA LEU A 654 0.42 -10.63 -30.71
C LEU A 654 -0.71 -9.70 -30.27
N LEU A 655 -0.41 -8.42 -29.99
CA LEU A 655 -1.39 -7.41 -29.59
C LEU A 655 -1.49 -6.30 -30.64
N LYS A 656 -2.68 -5.71 -30.80
CA LYS A 656 -2.91 -4.55 -31.68
C LYS A 656 -3.28 -3.31 -30.89
N ALA A 657 -2.63 -2.19 -31.20
CA ALA A 657 -2.91 -0.89 -30.62
C ALA A 657 -3.71 -0.01 -31.59
N LYS A 658 -4.91 0.38 -31.17
CA LYS A 658 -5.80 1.29 -31.90
C LYS A 658 -6.11 2.52 -31.07
N ALA A 659 -6.25 3.66 -31.72
CA ALA A 659 -6.77 4.85 -31.07
C ALA A 659 -7.69 5.63 -31.99
N ILE A 660 -8.56 6.40 -31.37
CA ILE A 660 -9.37 7.41 -32.00
C ILE A 660 -9.38 8.64 -31.11
N PHE A 661 -9.23 9.81 -31.70
CA PHE A 661 -9.39 11.06 -30.98
C PHE A 661 -9.97 12.11 -31.89
N GLY A 662 -10.54 13.16 -31.31
CA GLY A 662 -10.96 14.33 -32.05
C GLY A 662 -10.78 15.59 -31.26
N ILE A 663 -10.56 16.70 -31.97
CA ILE A 663 -10.49 18.04 -31.40
C ILE A 663 -11.57 18.88 -32.08
N PHE A 664 -12.38 19.54 -31.28
CA PHE A 664 -13.60 20.20 -31.75
C PHE A 664 -13.66 21.62 -31.23
N LYS A 665 -14.31 22.50 -32.00
CA LYS A 665 -14.71 23.82 -31.50
C LYS A 665 -15.68 23.61 -30.35
N ALA A 666 -15.46 24.33 -29.26
CA ALA A 666 -16.30 24.24 -28.08
C ALA A 666 -16.38 25.56 -27.32
N ASN A 667 -17.47 25.70 -26.57
CA ASN A 667 -17.64 26.77 -25.60
C ASN A 667 -18.39 26.24 -24.38
N SER A 668 -18.10 26.81 -23.21
CA SER A 668 -18.91 26.54 -22.03
C SER A 668 -20.20 27.37 -22.04
N ASN A 669 -21.22 26.89 -21.33
CA ASN A 669 -22.46 27.62 -21.10
C ASN A 669 -22.67 27.93 -19.60
N GLU A 670 -23.73 28.67 -19.29
CA GLU A 670 -24.08 29.09 -17.92
C GLU A 670 -24.53 27.91 -17.01
N THR A 671 -24.68 26.69 -17.55
CA THR A 671 -25.15 25.50 -16.83
C THR A 671 -24.06 24.44 -16.66
N ASP A 672 -22.79 24.84 -16.72
CA ASP A 672 -21.61 23.98 -16.54
C ASP A 672 -21.41 22.94 -17.67
N ASP A 673 -22.04 23.13 -18.84
CA ASP A 673 -21.85 22.23 -19.98
C ASP A 673 -20.78 22.76 -20.93
N ILE A 674 -20.17 21.85 -21.68
CA ILE A 674 -19.28 22.16 -22.79
C ILE A 674 -20.00 21.80 -24.08
N LEU A 675 -20.39 22.81 -24.85
CA LEU A 675 -21.07 22.68 -26.14
C LEU A 675 -20.04 22.40 -27.23
N ILE A 676 -20.30 21.42 -28.09
CA ILE A 676 -19.39 20.99 -29.16
C ILE A 676 -20.03 21.32 -30.50
N PHE A 677 -19.30 22.03 -31.35
CA PHE A 677 -19.81 22.53 -32.63
C PHE A 677 -19.21 21.79 -33.81
N ASN A 678 -20.00 21.62 -34.88
CA ASN A 678 -19.53 21.12 -36.16
C ASN A 678 -18.89 22.26 -37.00
N GLU A 679 -18.47 21.95 -38.23
CA GLU A 679 -17.87 22.94 -39.14
C GLU A 679 -18.81 24.10 -39.50
N ASN A 680 -20.13 23.86 -39.48
CA ASN A 680 -21.17 24.86 -39.71
C ASN A 680 -21.52 25.69 -38.47
N ASN A 681 -20.80 25.50 -37.35
CA ASN A 681 -21.06 26.08 -36.03
C ASN A 681 -22.43 25.69 -35.43
N GLU A 682 -22.96 24.52 -35.80
CA GLU A 682 -24.15 23.93 -35.16
C GLU A 682 -23.72 23.01 -34.02
N GLU A 683 -24.46 23.01 -32.91
CA GLU A 683 -24.22 22.09 -31.79
C GLU A 683 -24.43 20.65 -32.26
N GLN A 684 -23.36 19.85 -32.24
CA GLN A 684 -23.39 18.43 -32.63
C GLN A 684 -23.40 17.48 -31.42
N ALA A 685 -22.84 17.92 -30.30
CA ALA A 685 -22.76 17.16 -29.06
C ALA A 685 -22.53 18.12 -27.89
N ARG A 686 -22.64 17.59 -26.67
CA ARG A 686 -22.43 18.34 -25.44
C ARG A 686 -21.86 17.44 -24.36
N PHE A 687 -20.78 17.87 -23.73
CA PHE A 687 -20.29 17.23 -22.50
C PHE A 687 -20.92 17.90 -21.28
N LEU A 688 -21.44 17.11 -20.36
CA LEU A 688 -22.03 17.59 -19.12
C LEU A 688 -20.99 17.50 -18.01
N THR A 689 -20.77 18.60 -17.31
CA THR A 689 -19.87 18.63 -16.16
C THR A 689 -20.65 18.83 -14.84
N LEU A 690 -19.97 18.50 -13.74
CA LEU A 690 -20.46 18.66 -12.38
C LEU A 690 -19.56 19.64 -11.62
N ARG A 691 -20.15 20.37 -10.68
CA ARG A 691 -19.51 21.43 -9.90
C ARG A 691 -19.43 21.07 -8.42
N GLN A 692 -18.31 21.44 -7.79
CA GLN A 692 -18.11 21.30 -6.34
C GLN A 692 -19.20 22.07 -5.56
N GLN A 693 -19.77 21.47 -4.50
CA GLN A 693 -20.79 22.14 -3.66
C GLN A 693 -20.47 22.21 -2.16
N ALA A 694 -19.43 21.52 -1.68
CA ALA A 694 -19.05 21.60 -0.27
C ALA A 694 -18.59 23.01 0.09
N GLN A 695 -19.21 23.66 1.08
CA GLN A 695 -18.96 25.04 1.45
C GLN A 695 -17.47 25.27 1.72
N ARG A 696 -16.92 26.31 1.07
CA ARG A 696 -15.52 26.69 1.20
C ARG A 696 -15.36 27.97 2.02
N SER A 697 -14.13 28.22 2.49
CA SER A 697 -13.79 29.49 3.11
C SER A 697 -14.06 30.65 2.15
N LYS A 698 -14.45 31.80 2.71
CA LYS A 698 -14.89 32.97 1.95
C LYS A 698 -13.83 33.37 0.90
N GLY A 699 -14.25 33.53 -0.35
CA GLY A 699 -13.38 33.90 -1.47
C GLY A 699 -12.70 32.73 -2.19
N LYS A 700 -13.03 31.47 -1.84
CA LYS A 700 -12.62 30.29 -2.61
C LYS A 700 -13.66 29.93 -3.68
N GLU A 701 -13.16 29.46 -4.81
CA GLU A 701 -13.97 29.09 -5.98
C GLU A 701 -14.44 27.63 -5.91
N TYR A 702 -15.55 27.35 -6.58
CA TYR A 702 -16.11 26.02 -6.79
C TYR A 702 -15.82 25.57 -8.21
N LEU A 703 -15.00 24.53 -8.37
CA LEU A 703 -14.52 24.12 -9.67
C LEU A 703 -15.54 23.24 -10.41
N ALA A 704 -15.64 23.45 -11.72
CA ALA A 704 -16.19 22.52 -12.71
C ALA A 704 -15.23 22.42 -13.91
N LEU A 705 -15.25 21.31 -14.65
CA LEU A 705 -14.38 21.16 -15.83
C LEU A 705 -14.71 22.17 -16.93
N SER A 706 -15.96 22.62 -17.02
CA SER A 706 -16.41 23.65 -17.96
C SER A 706 -15.72 25.00 -17.74
N ASP A 707 -15.19 25.27 -16.54
CA ASP A 707 -14.53 26.53 -16.20
C ASP A 707 -13.22 26.74 -17.00
N PHE A 708 -12.66 25.67 -17.56
CA PHE A 708 -11.42 25.69 -18.34
C PHE A 708 -11.66 25.88 -19.85
N ILE A 709 -12.90 26.14 -20.27
CA ILE A 709 -13.29 26.39 -21.66
C ILE A 709 -13.99 27.75 -21.74
N ALA A 710 -13.64 28.56 -22.73
CA ALA A 710 -14.20 29.90 -22.88
C ALA A 710 -15.73 29.87 -22.99
N PRO A 711 -16.45 30.68 -22.19
CA PRO A 711 -17.90 30.70 -22.24
C PRO A 711 -18.38 31.37 -23.52
N GLN A 712 -19.56 30.97 -24.02
CA GLN A 712 -20.17 31.60 -25.21
C GLN A 712 -20.29 33.13 -25.07
N SER A 713 -20.51 33.63 -23.85
CA SER A 713 -20.61 35.06 -23.53
C SER A 713 -19.29 35.83 -23.72
N SER A 714 -18.14 35.15 -23.73
CA SER A 714 -16.84 35.78 -24.02
C SER A 714 -16.66 36.17 -25.49
N GLY A 715 -17.44 35.58 -26.40
CA GLY A 715 -17.29 35.77 -27.84
C GLY A 715 -16.03 35.15 -28.46
N LYS A 716 -15.19 34.45 -27.67
CA LYS A 716 -14.02 33.71 -28.17
C LYS A 716 -14.40 32.28 -28.56
N THR A 717 -13.78 31.75 -29.61
CA THR A 717 -13.86 30.33 -29.95
C THR A 717 -12.79 29.58 -29.17
N ASP A 718 -13.19 28.53 -28.46
CA ASP A 718 -12.30 27.62 -27.75
C ASP A 718 -12.45 26.19 -28.28
N TYR A 719 -11.73 25.24 -27.69
CA TYR A 719 -11.63 23.89 -28.19
C TYR A 719 -11.57 22.88 -27.05
N VAL A 720 -12.14 21.70 -27.30
CA VAL A 720 -12.05 20.54 -26.42
C VAL A 720 -11.74 19.31 -27.26
N GLY A 721 -10.95 18.39 -26.70
CA GLY A 721 -10.72 17.09 -27.32
C GLY A 721 -11.38 15.95 -26.58
N ALA A 722 -11.50 14.81 -27.25
CA ALA A 722 -11.86 13.53 -26.65
C ALA A 722 -11.08 12.41 -27.32
N PHE A 723 -10.85 11.30 -26.61
CA PHE A 723 -10.11 10.16 -27.13
C PHE A 723 -10.60 8.82 -26.57
N CYS A 724 -10.27 7.75 -27.29
CA CYS A 724 -10.26 6.38 -26.83
C CYS A 724 -9.05 5.66 -27.42
N VAL A 725 -8.24 5.02 -26.58
CA VAL A 725 -7.12 4.15 -26.98
C VAL A 725 -7.38 2.74 -26.46
N CYS A 726 -6.91 1.72 -27.19
CA CYS A 726 -7.00 0.34 -26.77
C CYS A 726 -5.83 -0.48 -27.31
N THR A 727 -5.25 -1.30 -26.45
CA THR A 727 -4.16 -2.24 -26.75
C THR A 727 -4.54 -3.69 -26.43
N GLY A 728 -5.81 -3.92 -26.07
CA GLY A 728 -6.34 -5.19 -25.59
C GLY A 728 -6.72 -6.21 -26.67
N PHE A 729 -6.66 -5.85 -27.96
CA PHE A 729 -6.96 -6.80 -29.04
C PHE A 729 -5.87 -7.88 -29.11
N GLY A 730 -6.24 -9.15 -28.92
CA GLY A 730 -5.30 -10.28 -28.81
C GLY A 730 -4.97 -10.67 -27.36
N THR A 731 -5.35 -9.85 -26.37
CA THR A 731 -5.01 -10.10 -24.96
C THR A 731 -5.77 -11.31 -24.40
N ASP A 732 -7.07 -11.40 -24.64
CA ASP A 732 -7.88 -12.50 -24.13
C ASP A 732 -7.50 -13.82 -24.82
N GLU A 733 -7.25 -13.81 -26.13
CA GLU A 733 -6.81 -15.00 -26.87
C GLU A 733 -5.47 -15.54 -26.35
N LEU A 734 -4.52 -14.65 -26.07
CA LEU A 734 -3.21 -15.02 -25.53
C LEU A 734 -3.29 -15.43 -24.06
N SER A 735 -4.15 -14.78 -23.27
CA SER A 735 -4.41 -15.17 -21.87
C SER A 735 -5.03 -16.57 -21.81
N ASP A 736 -6.04 -16.84 -22.63
CA ASP A 736 -6.70 -18.15 -22.77
C ASP A 736 -5.73 -19.26 -23.19
N GLU A 737 -4.74 -18.96 -24.05
CA GLU A 737 -3.67 -19.90 -24.43
C GLU A 737 -2.90 -20.36 -23.19
N TYR A 738 -2.51 -19.42 -22.32
CA TYR A 738 -1.80 -19.71 -21.08
C TYR A 738 -2.69 -20.40 -20.04
N GLU A 739 -3.95 -20.00 -19.90
CA GLU A 739 -4.89 -20.66 -18.98
C GLU A 739 -5.14 -22.12 -19.37
N LYS A 740 -5.32 -22.42 -20.66
CA LYS A 740 -5.45 -23.82 -21.16
C LYS A 740 -4.20 -24.65 -20.93
N ALA A 741 -3.04 -23.99 -20.84
CA ALA A 741 -1.76 -24.62 -20.49
C ALA A 741 -1.53 -24.71 -18.97
N ASN A 742 -2.51 -24.33 -18.14
CA ASN A 742 -2.41 -24.23 -16.67
C ASN A 742 -1.32 -23.25 -16.18
N ASP A 743 -1.06 -22.18 -16.95
CA ASP A 743 -0.07 -21.16 -16.65
C ASP A 743 -0.73 -19.81 -16.27
N ASP A 744 -1.36 -19.78 -15.10
CA ASP A 744 -2.04 -18.57 -14.60
C ASP A 744 -1.09 -17.38 -14.46
N TYR A 745 0.20 -17.65 -14.20
CA TYR A 745 1.22 -16.62 -14.07
C TYR A 745 1.35 -15.81 -15.35
N ASN A 746 1.52 -16.49 -16.48
CA ASN A 746 1.64 -15.82 -17.77
C ASN A 746 0.29 -15.28 -18.28
N ALA A 747 -0.82 -15.92 -17.95
CA ALA A 747 -2.15 -15.40 -18.25
C ALA A 747 -2.39 -14.02 -17.61
N ILE A 748 -2.03 -13.86 -16.33
CA ILE A 748 -2.09 -12.58 -15.60
C ILE A 748 -1.04 -11.59 -16.13
N MET A 749 0.18 -12.05 -16.43
CA MET A 749 1.26 -11.23 -16.97
C MET A 749 0.85 -10.52 -18.26
N VAL A 750 0.23 -11.24 -19.20
CA VAL A 750 -0.23 -10.69 -20.49
C VAL A 750 -1.28 -9.60 -20.27
N LYS A 751 -2.27 -9.84 -19.41
CA LYS A 751 -3.31 -8.85 -19.06
C LYS A 751 -2.68 -7.59 -18.43
N ALA A 752 -1.74 -7.77 -17.50
CA ALA A 752 -1.03 -6.65 -16.87
C ALA A 752 -0.16 -5.85 -17.86
N LEU A 753 0.51 -6.50 -18.80
CA LEU A 753 1.30 -5.83 -19.85
C LEU A 753 0.40 -5.09 -20.85
N ALA A 754 -0.72 -5.68 -21.25
CA ALA A 754 -1.67 -5.03 -22.14
C ALA A 754 -2.21 -3.73 -21.51
N ASP A 755 -2.56 -3.76 -20.23
CA ASP A 755 -2.99 -2.59 -19.45
C ASP A 755 -1.90 -1.51 -19.38
N ARG A 756 -0.63 -1.88 -19.16
CA ARG A 756 0.50 -0.94 -19.23
C ARG A 756 0.63 -0.27 -20.59
N PHE A 757 0.40 -1.01 -21.67
CA PHE A 757 0.39 -0.43 -23.02
C PHE A 757 -0.77 0.52 -23.26
N ALA A 758 -1.97 0.26 -22.70
CA ALA A 758 -3.12 1.14 -22.86
C ALA A 758 -2.85 2.51 -22.22
N GLU A 759 -2.31 2.52 -20.99
CA GLU A 759 -1.92 3.74 -20.29
C GLU A 759 -0.77 4.47 -20.99
N ALA A 760 0.24 3.73 -21.46
CA ALA A 760 1.33 4.30 -22.25
C ALA A 760 0.81 4.92 -23.56
N TYR A 761 -0.21 4.31 -24.19
CA TYR A 761 -0.82 4.87 -25.39
C TYR A 761 -1.60 6.15 -25.08
N ALA A 762 -2.32 6.21 -23.95
CA ALA A 762 -2.99 7.42 -23.53
C ALA A 762 -2.00 8.58 -23.31
N GLU A 763 -0.85 8.32 -22.68
CA GLU A 763 0.22 9.31 -22.48
C GLU A 763 0.87 9.73 -23.80
N PHE A 764 1.23 8.76 -24.64
CA PHE A 764 1.82 9.00 -25.96
C PHE A 764 0.91 9.82 -26.87
N LEU A 765 -0.37 9.44 -26.95
CA LEU A 765 -1.35 10.14 -27.77
C LEU A 765 -1.59 11.55 -27.22
N HIS A 766 -1.70 11.70 -25.90
CA HIS A 766 -1.83 13.01 -25.28
C HIS A 766 -0.63 13.89 -25.64
N LYS A 767 0.60 13.38 -25.55
CA LYS A 767 1.81 14.13 -25.99
C LYS A 767 1.69 14.58 -27.45
N LYS A 768 1.35 13.67 -28.38
CA LYS A 768 1.15 14.04 -29.80
C LYS A 768 0.04 15.08 -29.97
N VAL A 769 -1.04 15.01 -29.21
CA VAL A 769 -2.09 16.03 -29.22
C VAL A 769 -1.53 17.37 -28.79
N ARG A 770 -0.76 17.46 -27.70
CA ARG A 770 -0.17 18.72 -27.24
C ARG A 770 0.85 19.30 -28.23
N THR A 771 1.69 18.46 -28.83
CA THR A 771 2.85 18.90 -29.62
C THR A 771 2.56 19.03 -31.11
N GLU A 772 1.65 18.22 -31.66
CA GLU A 772 1.42 18.10 -33.11
C GLU A 772 -0.02 18.44 -33.49
N TYR A 773 -1.04 17.73 -32.99
CA TYR A 773 -2.42 17.86 -33.48
C TYR A 773 -3.15 19.10 -32.96
N TRP A 774 -3.07 19.36 -31.66
CA TRP A 774 -3.50 20.64 -31.08
C TRP A 774 -2.37 21.65 -31.21
N GLY A 775 -1.14 21.27 -30.85
CA GLY A 775 0.07 22.04 -31.16
C GLY A 775 0.38 23.21 -30.22
N TYR A 776 -0.37 23.38 -29.13
CA TYR A 776 -0.15 24.47 -28.16
C TYR A 776 1.17 24.34 -27.36
N ALA A 777 1.82 23.18 -27.43
CA ALA A 777 3.09 22.91 -26.76
C ALA A 777 4.15 22.31 -27.72
N ASN A 778 4.24 22.81 -28.96
CA ASN A 778 5.14 22.28 -30.00
C ASN A 778 6.65 22.23 -29.66
N GLN A 779 7.11 22.93 -28.62
CA GLN A 779 8.49 22.92 -28.12
C GLN A 779 8.67 22.06 -26.84
N GLU A 780 7.65 21.29 -26.44
CA GLU A 780 7.71 20.42 -25.27
C GLU A 780 8.82 19.35 -25.41
N SER A 781 9.72 19.31 -24.42
CA SER A 781 10.78 18.30 -24.31
C SER A 781 10.82 17.72 -22.90
N LEU A 782 9.79 16.98 -22.53
CA LEU A 782 9.65 16.33 -21.23
C LEU A 782 10.20 14.91 -21.23
N SER A 783 10.83 14.52 -20.12
CA SER A 783 11.19 13.12 -19.84
C SER A 783 9.95 12.31 -19.46
N ASN A 784 10.03 10.97 -19.48
CA ASN A 784 8.90 10.14 -19.04
C ASN A 784 8.56 10.38 -17.55
N GLU A 785 9.56 10.67 -16.70
CA GLU A 785 9.30 11.03 -15.29
C GLU A 785 8.54 12.35 -15.17
N ASP A 786 8.81 13.32 -16.04
CA ASP A 786 8.07 14.58 -16.07
C ASP A 786 6.65 14.39 -16.60
N LEU A 787 6.43 13.47 -17.54
CA LEU A 787 5.10 13.09 -18.03
C LEU A 787 4.28 12.43 -16.92
N ILE A 788 4.86 11.46 -16.20
CA ILE A 788 4.22 10.80 -15.04
C ILE A 788 3.91 11.81 -13.93
N ALA A 789 4.77 12.80 -13.72
CA ALA A 789 4.55 13.89 -12.78
C ALA A 789 3.62 14.99 -13.32
N GLU A 790 3.03 14.80 -14.49
CA GLU A 790 2.08 15.70 -15.16
C GLU A 790 2.59 17.13 -15.33
N LYS A 791 3.90 17.33 -15.61
CA LYS A 791 4.51 18.66 -15.75
C LYS A 791 4.22 19.36 -17.09
N TYR A 792 3.33 18.79 -17.91
CA TYR A 792 2.87 19.39 -19.17
C TYR A 792 1.71 20.36 -18.95
N LYS A 793 1.38 21.15 -19.99
CA LYS A 793 0.20 22.02 -19.99
C LYS A 793 -1.04 21.26 -20.44
N GLY A 794 -2.17 21.53 -19.79
CA GLY A 794 -3.44 20.87 -20.07
C GLY A 794 -3.61 19.55 -19.32
N VAL A 795 -4.81 18.97 -19.41
CA VAL A 795 -5.20 17.74 -18.71
C VAL A 795 -6.03 16.81 -19.60
N ARG A 796 -6.07 15.53 -19.22
CA ARG A 796 -6.83 14.49 -19.94
C ARG A 796 -7.84 13.72 -19.06
N PRO A 797 -8.77 14.39 -18.37
CA PRO A 797 -9.70 13.76 -17.44
C PRO A 797 -10.55 12.68 -18.11
N ALA A 798 -10.75 11.57 -17.40
CA ALA A 798 -11.46 10.40 -17.89
C ALA A 798 -12.75 10.16 -17.07
N PRO A 799 -13.92 9.98 -17.74
CA PRO A 799 -15.18 9.69 -17.06
C PRO A 799 -15.10 8.49 -16.09
N GLY A 800 -15.46 8.73 -14.82
CA GLY A 800 -15.32 7.80 -13.70
C GLY A 800 -14.27 8.24 -12.68
N TYR A 801 -13.34 9.13 -13.05
CA TYR A 801 -12.37 9.71 -12.12
C TYR A 801 -12.99 10.82 -11.27
N PRO A 802 -12.38 11.18 -10.12
CA PRO A 802 -12.96 12.16 -9.19
C PRO A 802 -13.31 13.54 -9.77
N ALA A 803 -12.64 13.97 -10.85
CA ALA A 803 -12.92 15.24 -11.52
C ALA A 803 -14.15 15.20 -12.44
N CYS A 804 -14.51 14.02 -12.93
CA CYS A 804 -15.66 13.78 -13.80
C CYS A 804 -16.23 12.37 -13.52
N PRO A 805 -16.86 12.17 -12.34
CA PRO A 805 -17.25 10.83 -11.88
C PRO A 805 -18.41 10.21 -12.68
N ASP A 806 -19.06 10.99 -13.54
CA ASP A 806 -20.19 10.52 -14.35
C ASP A 806 -19.75 9.60 -15.50
N HIS A 807 -19.99 8.30 -15.35
CA HIS A 807 -19.70 7.32 -16.38
C HIS A 807 -20.58 7.46 -17.64
N LEU A 808 -21.76 8.09 -17.57
CA LEU A 808 -22.65 8.26 -18.73
C LEU A 808 -22.01 9.08 -19.85
N GLU A 809 -21.07 9.95 -19.52
CA GLU A 809 -20.33 10.74 -20.52
C GLU A 809 -19.51 9.90 -21.50
N LYS A 810 -19.17 8.65 -21.15
CA LYS A 810 -18.56 7.74 -22.13
C LYS A 810 -19.47 7.53 -23.34
N LYS A 811 -20.80 7.50 -23.17
CA LYS A 811 -21.73 7.42 -24.30
C LYS A 811 -21.57 8.61 -25.24
N THR A 812 -21.46 9.82 -24.69
CA THR A 812 -21.22 11.03 -25.46
C THR A 812 -19.92 10.94 -26.26
N ILE A 813 -18.83 10.45 -25.64
CA ILE A 813 -17.54 10.23 -26.34
C ILE A 813 -17.70 9.18 -27.45
N TRP A 814 -18.38 8.06 -27.16
CA TRP A 814 -18.63 6.98 -28.12
C TRP A 814 -19.41 7.46 -29.34
N ASP A 815 -20.48 8.23 -29.11
CA ASP A 815 -21.33 8.76 -30.18
C ASP A 815 -20.62 9.84 -31.00
N LEU A 816 -19.87 10.73 -30.35
CA LEU A 816 -19.13 11.82 -30.99
C LEU A 816 -17.98 11.31 -31.86
N LEU A 817 -17.19 10.37 -31.35
CA LEU A 817 -16.03 9.84 -32.07
C LEU A 817 -16.38 8.63 -32.94
N LYS A 818 -17.56 8.03 -32.78
CA LYS A 818 -17.91 6.72 -33.38
C LYS A 818 -16.88 5.65 -33.00
N VAL A 819 -16.62 5.53 -31.70
CA VAL A 819 -15.54 4.68 -31.17
C VAL A 819 -15.72 3.22 -31.58
N GLU A 820 -16.89 2.63 -31.33
CA GLU A 820 -17.14 1.21 -31.63
C GLU A 820 -16.98 0.88 -33.12
N GLU A 821 -17.49 1.73 -34.01
CA GLU A 821 -17.41 1.55 -35.45
C GLU A 821 -15.96 1.60 -35.97
N ASN A 822 -15.13 2.50 -35.42
CA ASN A 822 -13.77 2.76 -35.93
C ASN A 822 -12.68 1.93 -35.24
N THR A 823 -12.83 1.62 -33.95
CA THR A 823 -11.80 0.89 -33.20
C THR A 823 -12.22 -0.54 -32.88
N GLY A 824 -13.52 -0.81 -32.75
CA GLY A 824 -14.07 -2.06 -32.24
C GLY A 824 -14.18 -2.12 -30.71
N VAL A 825 -13.86 -1.02 -30.01
CA VAL A 825 -14.02 -0.94 -28.55
C VAL A 825 -15.48 -0.57 -28.24
N PHE A 826 -16.17 -1.41 -27.47
CA PHE A 826 -17.57 -1.18 -27.10
C PHE A 826 -17.75 -0.93 -25.59
N LEU A 827 -18.90 -0.35 -25.22
CA LEU A 827 -19.30 -0.14 -23.83
C LEU A 827 -20.26 -1.24 -23.37
N THR A 828 -20.04 -1.76 -22.18
CA THR A 828 -20.99 -2.67 -21.51
C THR A 828 -22.21 -1.90 -20.98
N GLU A 829 -23.20 -2.61 -20.45
CA GLU A 829 -24.36 -1.99 -19.78
C GLU A 829 -23.96 -1.06 -18.62
N SER A 830 -22.86 -1.38 -17.93
CA SER A 830 -22.31 -0.55 -16.84
C SER A 830 -21.27 0.46 -17.32
N LEU A 831 -21.09 0.59 -18.65
CA LEU A 831 -20.15 1.53 -19.29
C LEU A 831 -18.68 1.24 -18.95
N ALA A 832 -18.35 -0.04 -18.72
CA ALA A 832 -16.98 -0.52 -18.82
C ALA A 832 -16.59 -0.66 -20.30
N MET A 833 -15.32 -0.52 -20.62
CA MET A 833 -14.81 -0.60 -21.99
C MET A 833 -14.30 -2.02 -22.26
N PHE A 834 -14.58 -2.55 -23.45
CA PHE A 834 -14.04 -3.83 -23.91
C PHE A 834 -13.47 -3.70 -25.33
N PRO A 835 -12.23 -4.21 -25.61
CA PRO A 835 -11.31 -4.92 -24.71
C PRO A 835 -10.86 -4.11 -23.48
N THR A 836 -10.47 -4.80 -22.41
CA THR A 836 -10.28 -4.22 -21.07
C THR A 836 -9.11 -3.25 -20.97
N ALA A 837 -8.01 -3.52 -21.68
CA ALA A 837 -6.87 -2.63 -21.79
C ALA A 837 -7.20 -1.45 -22.73
N ALA A 838 -8.00 -0.51 -22.21
CA ALA A 838 -8.47 0.67 -22.91
C ALA A 838 -8.59 1.88 -21.98
N VAL A 839 -8.37 3.08 -22.53
CA VAL A 839 -8.50 4.36 -21.82
C VAL A 839 -9.28 5.33 -22.70
N SER A 840 -10.25 6.04 -22.12
CA SER A 840 -11.00 7.09 -22.83
C SER A 840 -11.18 8.31 -21.94
N GLY A 841 -11.13 9.50 -22.53
CA GLY A 841 -11.31 10.74 -21.78
C GLY A 841 -11.36 11.97 -22.68
N TYR A 842 -11.16 13.12 -22.06
CA TYR A 842 -11.15 14.43 -22.70
C TYR A 842 -9.72 14.93 -22.93
N TYR A 843 -9.59 16.04 -23.64
CA TYR A 843 -8.41 16.90 -23.65
C TYR A 843 -8.82 18.35 -23.40
N PHE A 844 -8.17 18.99 -22.43
CA PHE A 844 -8.29 20.42 -22.15
C PHE A 844 -6.93 21.07 -22.34
N GLY A 845 -6.81 22.01 -23.29
CA GLY A 845 -5.56 22.70 -23.60
C GLY A 845 -5.25 23.91 -22.71
N SER A 846 -6.21 24.36 -21.89
CA SER A 846 -6.03 25.53 -21.02
C SER A 846 -4.88 25.32 -20.02
N PRO A 847 -3.98 26.30 -19.84
CA PRO A 847 -2.91 26.22 -18.83
C PRO A 847 -3.43 26.24 -17.39
N HIS A 848 -4.70 26.62 -17.19
CA HIS A 848 -5.35 26.64 -15.88
C HIS A 848 -6.03 25.30 -15.53
N ALA A 849 -6.20 24.42 -16.51
CA ALA A 849 -6.88 23.15 -16.32
C ALA A 849 -6.08 22.24 -15.39
N LYS A 850 -6.76 21.63 -14.43
CA LYS A 850 -6.17 20.78 -13.39
C LYS A 850 -7.15 19.71 -12.93
N TYR A 851 -6.63 18.61 -12.41
CA TYR A 851 -7.46 17.62 -11.71
C TYR A 851 -7.91 18.14 -10.35
N PHE A 852 -9.17 17.87 -10.01
CA PHE A 852 -9.75 18.18 -8.71
C PHE A 852 -10.76 17.09 -8.32
N GLY A 853 -11.01 16.89 -7.03
CA GLY A 853 -12.09 16.02 -6.59
C GLY A 853 -13.42 16.78 -6.56
N LEU A 854 -14.46 16.28 -7.24
CA LEU A 854 -15.81 16.86 -7.18
C LEU A 854 -16.34 16.92 -5.73
N GLY A 855 -16.05 15.89 -4.94
CA GLY A 855 -16.64 15.73 -3.62
C GLY A 855 -18.10 15.28 -3.71
N LYS A 856 -18.91 15.76 -2.76
CA LYS A 856 -20.35 15.49 -2.70
C LYS A 856 -21.16 16.61 -3.34
N ILE A 857 -22.25 16.24 -3.99
CA ILE A 857 -23.25 17.12 -4.61
C ILE A 857 -24.59 16.95 -3.90
N THR A 858 -25.40 18.01 -3.89
CA THR A 858 -26.72 18.04 -3.28
C THR A 858 -27.82 17.73 -4.30
N GLU A 859 -29.03 17.54 -3.79
CA GLU A 859 -30.21 17.15 -4.58
C GLU A 859 -30.57 18.14 -5.70
N ASP A 860 -30.29 19.43 -5.50
CA ASP A 860 -30.54 20.48 -6.50
C ASP A 860 -29.67 20.30 -7.76
N GLN A 861 -28.38 20.01 -7.60
CA GLN A 861 -27.49 19.71 -8.73
C GLN A 861 -27.86 18.38 -9.39
N LEU A 862 -28.31 17.38 -8.61
CA LEU A 862 -28.80 16.11 -9.17
C LEU A 862 -30.02 16.32 -10.09
N GLN A 863 -30.97 17.16 -9.67
CA GLN A 863 -32.15 17.50 -10.47
C GLN A 863 -31.80 18.29 -11.73
N ASP A 864 -30.91 19.28 -11.60
CA ASP A 864 -30.38 20.05 -12.73
C ASP A 864 -29.66 19.15 -13.75
N TYR A 865 -28.81 18.25 -13.27
CA TYR A 865 -28.11 17.26 -14.08
C TYR A 865 -29.09 16.32 -14.80
N ALA A 866 -30.08 15.74 -14.09
CA ALA A 866 -31.05 14.82 -14.69
C ALA A 866 -31.82 15.48 -15.85
N LYS A 867 -32.19 16.75 -15.66
CA LYS A 867 -32.83 17.56 -16.70
C LYS A 867 -31.91 17.81 -17.89
N ARG A 868 -30.65 18.18 -17.67
CA ARG A 868 -29.65 18.42 -18.73
C ARG A 868 -29.36 17.14 -19.52
N ARG A 869 -29.24 16.00 -18.83
CA ARG A 869 -28.98 14.69 -19.42
C ARG A 869 -30.19 14.13 -20.19
N GLY A 870 -31.40 14.55 -19.84
CA GLY A 870 -32.64 14.01 -20.38
C GLY A 870 -32.99 12.63 -19.80
N CYS A 871 -32.56 12.34 -18.57
CA CYS A 871 -32.85 11.10 -17.88
C CYS A 871 -33.77 11.31 -16.67
N SER A 872 -34.28 10.21 -16.10
CA SER A 872 -35.05 10.28 -14.86
C SER A 872 -34.16 10.61 -13.67
N ILE A 873 -34.74 11.22 -12.63
CA ILE A 873 -33.98 11.52 -11.40
C ILE A 873 -33.46 10.24 -10.72
N ASP A 874 -34.21 9.13 -10.82
CA ASP A 874 -33.80 7.84 -10.26
C ASP A 874 -32.61 7.25 -11.01
N GLU A 875 -32.58 7.40 -12.34
CA GLU A 875 -31.43 7.02 -13.15
C GLU A 875 -30.20 7.88 -12.83
N ALA A 876 -30.35 9.19 -12.74
CA ALA A 876 -29.27 10.08 -12.33
C ALA A 876 -28.75 9.73 -10.91
N ARG A 877 -29.66 9.44 -9.98
CA ARG A 877 -29.32 9.05 -8.60
C ARG A 877 -28.51 7.76 -8.57
N ARG A 878 -28.84 6.78 -9.42
CA ARG A 878 -28.09 5.53 -9.55
C ARG A 878 -26.64 5.80 -9.97
N TRP A 879 -26.45 6.50 -11.09
CA TRP A 879 -25.10 6.76 -11.62
C TRP A 879 -24.24 7.66 -10.75
N LEU A 880 -24.84 8.63 -10.05
CA LEU A 880 -24.13 9.57 -9.18
C LEU A 880 -24.18 9.21 -7.70
N SER A 881 -24.69 8.03 -7.33
CA SER A 881 -24.82 7.54 -5.94
C SER A 881 -23.54 7.75 -5.08
N PRO A 882 -22.32 7.46 -5.58
CA PRO A 882 -21.09 7.71 -4.82
C PRO A 882 -20.83 9.18 -4.49
N ASN A 883 -21.41 10.10 -5.27
CA ASN A 883 -21.20 11.54 -5.17
C ASN A 883 -22.35 12.28 -4.47
N LEU A 884 -23.40 11.62 -4.00
CA LEU A 884 -24.49 12.30 -3.28
C LEU A 884 -24.14 12.53 -1.81
N ALA A 885 -24.47 13.73 -1.32
CA ALA A 885 -24.28 14.19 0.06
C ALA A 885 -25.08 13.38 1.09
#